data_AF-A0A8T4PAR8-F1
#
_entry.id   AF-A0A8T4PAR8-F1
#
_cell.length_a   1.000
_cell.length_b   1.000
_cell.length_c   1.000
_cell.angle_alpha   90.00
_cell.angle_beta   90.00
_cell.angle_gamma   90.00
#
_symmetry.space_group_name_H-M   'P 1'
#
loop_
_entity.id
_entity.type
_entity.pdbx_description
1 polymer ?
#
loop_
_entity_poly.entity_id
_entity_poly.type
_entity_poly.pdbx_seq_one_letter_code
_entity_poly.pdbx_strand_id
1 'polypeptide(L)'
;MENVFLTDQEIINIFKDHLKIESRIISILDLFNARYKNKINYSPYYQRKYVWDDTKATYFIESIFIGTEIPPLILFHGEDKIEIIDGRQRYETIKNFYENKLVLNLKGLMMLKKLNGLSYDKLDDKLLNRFLDYKIRVIDFRILNEPKLDPNKEDLIKKEIFRRYNSGITPLKRSDVDKAVFIEDPITKELKEKFTKDKEFYEQNLRLFFPKKDSYENKGLIEDLLSKIRLSIALPLIPIKYYSTLENRRDIINLLYHKYSEEQENINLFLLDYEKKISCIQLIKEKVGEEFNQLMSECLFWVFRILENEGFSVNDILSQDFIEEISKKIIANPEIYTLKNSLFYREFNQRYRFTLDIFEKKIGKELKSYLDSYDAKEVRENINIERDSFNEGMLDSQYITKPEPSAVTILALSDKMKKSNFRVRPIYQRNEVMNIDKASSLIESILLDIKLPPIFVFKNKSSVLEVVDGQQRILAILGFIGETYRDETGTSVRTNKNEFRLKNLSVYRELDGKKFNELDEKYKDRILDFNLSIVEIDSSINEKFNPIDLFIRLNSKPYPIKENTFEMWNSYAHIDIIKKIKENMGKISNWFYITKPASDKRMQNEELYTTLVYLENRLTYGKENLGKILDVYKMRNKIVCRISDKKTISKLLVSSTLNDEEKEKFIDSIKVVEAFISKLKTLLIAVDIDKDKLEEELQNRLDKLFSLRARRRLQNFYLLYPMLNEINLDMIREKRKEIFNDIQGIYNSLVDVSEGEDEEKYFELLDILREKYCKDKRKICLNEDQKKLLLMKQRNICPICSLQLYYGEDMHVDHILPISIGGRDSMENIQITHKDCNQKKGSRIVLKDHSEEISSYLNKNEDESLEFKSTLFWNIKANKRDHEIENEVLKTIAGFNNYDGGTLLIGVDDKKENLGLDFDLKEGGLQNNDKFELHLRNIINDRLLADKWYLSKSIKISFKEYLNKTICIIVVNKGTKPIYTKDNQFYIRNGNSTISLGINEVAEYVKNNFIS
;
A
#
# COMPACT_ATOMS: atom_id res chain seq x y z
N MET A 1 35.61 -7.38 -21.09
CA MET A 1 34.67 -7.55 -19.96
C MET A 1 33.54 -8.39 -20.50
N GLU A 2 33.60 -9.67 -20.13
CA GLU A 2 32.84 -10.79 -20.71
C GLU A 2 31.36 -10.71 -20.36
N ASN A 3 30.50 -11.16 -21.28
CA ASN A 3 29.04 -11.22 -21.13
C ASN A 3 28.63 -11.89 -19.80
N VAL A 4 28.05 -11.10 -18.90
CA VAL A 4 27.53 -11.54 -17.59
C VAL A 4 26.20 -12.30 -17.72
N PHE A 5 25.65 -12.44 -18.94
CA PHE A 5 24.34 -13.03 -19.19
C PHE A 5 24.44 -14.34 -19.96
N LEU A 6 23.70 -15.35 -19.46
CA LEU A 6 23.47 -16.58 -20.20
C LEU A 6 22.68 -16.26 -21.47
N THR A 7 23.23 -16.60 -22.62
CA THR A 7 22.45 -16.71 -23.85
C THR A 7 21.35 -17.76 -23.66
N ASP A 8 20.25 -17.65 -24.40
CA ASP A 8 19.18 -18.66 -24.40
C ASP A 8 19.77 -20.08 -24.61
N GLN A 9 20.82 -20.18 -25.42
CA GLN A 9 21.56 -21.42 -25.67
C GLN A 9 22.32 -21.95 -24.43
N GLU A 10 22.93 -21.09 -23.62
CA GLU A 10 23.58 -21.51 -22.39
C GLU A 10 22.57 -21.97 -21.33
N ILE A 11 21.41 -21.31 -21.20
CA ILE A 11 20.32 -21.77 -20.32
C ILE A 11 19.86 -23.17 -20.74
N ILE A 12 19.63 -23.36 -22.03
CA ILE A 12 19.25 -24.66 -22.61
C ILE A 12 20.28 -25.74 -22.25
N ASN A 13 21.56 -25.46 -22.44
CA ASN A 13 22.63 -26.43 -22.16
C ASN A 13 22.74 -26.74 -20.66
N ILE A 14 22.50 -25.77 -19.78
CA ILE A 14 22.54 -26.02 -18.33
C ILE A 14 21.37 -26.91 -17.89
N PHE A 15 20.14 -26.60 -18.33
CA PHE A 15 18.97 -27.42 -17.99
C PHE A 15 19.08 -28.86 -18.51
N LYS A 16 19.72 -29.05 -19.67
CA LYS A 16 19.88 -30.37 -20.29
C LYS A 16 21.03 -31.19 -19.72
N ASP A 17 22.22 -30.57 -19.65
CA ASP A 17 23.46 -31.33 -19.51
C ASP A 17 24.08 -31.19 -18.12
N HIS A 18 23.60 -30.24 -17.31
CA HIS A 18 24.21 -29.89 -16.02
C HIS A 18 23.27 -30.03 -14.83
N LEU A 19 21.98 -30.32 -15.05
CA LEU A 19 20.96 -30.39 -14.00
C LEU A 19 20.38 -31.80 -13.88
N LYS A 20 20.68 -32.49 -12.78
CA LYS A 20 20.04 -33.76 -12.41
C LYS A 20 18.73 -33.50 -11.70
N ILE A 21 17.64 -34.11 -12.17
CA ILE A 21 16.32 -34.04 -11.53
C ILE A 21 15.93 -35.41 -10.99
N GLU A 22 15.96 -35.57 -9.67
CA GLU A 22 15.57 -36.81 -8.98
C GLU A 22 14.20 -36.63 -8.31
N SER A 23 13.42 -37.71 -8.23
CA SER A 23 12.17 -37.73 -7.46
C SER A 23 12.31 -38.79 -6.37
N ARG A 24 12.00 -38.43 -5.13
CA ARG A 24 12.03 -39.35 -4.00
C ARG A 24 10.93 -39.06 -3.00
N ILE A 25 10.78 -39.96 -2.04
CA ILE A 25 9.80 -39.86 -0.97
C ILE A 25 10.54 -39.77 0.37
N ILE A 26 10.10 -38.86 1.24
CA ILE A 26 10.67 -38.64 2.58
C ILE A 26 9.54 -38.61 3.60
N SER A 27 9.72 -39.21 4.78
CA SER A 27 8.75 -39.08 5.88
C SER A 27 8.82 -37.67 6.49
N ILE A 28 7.78 -37.23 7.19
CA ILE A 28 7.83 -35.99 7.98
C ILE A 28 8.92 -36.09 9.06
N LEU A 29 9.06 -37.26 9.69
CA LEU A 29 10.12 -37.53 10.66
C LEU A 29 11.52 -37.25 10.09
N ASP A 30 11.83 -37.81 8.93
CA ASP A 30 13.14 -37.63 8.28
C ASP A 30 13.33 -36.20 7.77
N LEU A 31 12.27 -35.56 7.28
CA LEU A 31 12.28 -34.18 6.80
C LEU A 31 12.62 -33.18 7.93
N PHE A 32 12.15 -33.46 9.14
CA PHE A 32 12.35 -32.59 10.32
C PHE A 32 13.43 -33.08 11.28
N ASN A 33 14.14 -34.17 10.95
CA ASN A 33 15.35 -34.58 11.65
C ASN A 33 16.39 -33.44 11.67
N ALA A 34 17.01 -33.18 12.82
CA ALA A 34 17.97 -32.09 13.04
C ALA A 34 19.04 -31.98 11.94
N ARG A 35 19.61 -33.10 11.48
CA ARG A 35 20.65 -33.08 10.43
C ARG A 35 20.14 -32.57 9.09
N TYR A 36 18.91 -32.94 8.72
CA TYR A 36 18.31 -32.54 7.45
C TYR A 36 17.71 -31.12 7.57
N LYS A 37 16.95 -30.85 8.64
CA LYS A 37 16.34 -29.55 8.95
C LYS A 37 17.36 -28.40 8.95
N ASN A 38 18.55 -28.60 9.51
CA ASN A 38 19.58 -27.56 9.58
C ASN A 38 20.20 -27.21 8.21
N LYS A 39 20.11 -28.10 7.22
CA LYS A 39 20.55 -27.83 5.85
C LYS A 39 19.49 -27.12 5.00
N ILE A 40 18.21 -27.20 5.39
CA ILE A 40 17.12 -26.63 4.61
C ILE A 40 17.01 -25.11 4.84
N ASN A 41 17.21 -24.37 3.76
CA ASN A 41 16.76 -22.99 3.65
C ASN A 41 15.37 -22.96 3.00
N TYR A 42 14.32 -22.88 3.82
CA TYR A 42 12.93 -22.84 3.35
C TYR A 42 12.45 -21.43 2.99
N SER A 43 13.24 -20.40 3.30
CA SER A 43 12.95 -19.00 3.00
C SER A 43 14.12 -18.30 2.30
N PRO A 44 14.58 -18.83 1.14
CA PRO A 44 15.57 -18.13 0.33
C PRO A 44 15.03 -16.76 -0.10
N TYR A 45 15.93 -15.86 -0.46
CA TYR A 45 15.59 -14.45 -0.59
C TYR A 45 14.51 -14.19 -1.67
N TYR A 46 14.43 -14.98 -2.74
CA TYR A 46 13.42 -14.82 -3.79
C TYR A 46 12.01 -15.35 -3.39
N GLN A 47 11.87 -16.04 -2.26
CA GLN A 47 10.57 -16.49 -1.75
C GLN A 47 9.79 -15.35 -1.07
N ARG A 48 8.47 -15.34 -1.28
CA ARG A 48 7.53 -14.53 -0.47
C ARG A 48 7.43 -15.05 0.96
N LYS A 49 6.96 -14.21 1.89
CA LYS A 49 6.68 -14.58 3.29
C LYS A 49 5.55 -15.64 3.40
N TYR A 50 5.34 -16.16 4.61
CA TYR A 50 4.22 -17.05 4.91
C TYR A 50 2.87 -16.31 4.80
N VAL A 51 1.98 -16.80 3.95
CA VAL A 51 0.70 -16.13 3.61
C VAL A 51 -0.55 -16.95 3.97
N TRP A 52 -0.40 -18.24 4.28
CA TRP A 52 -1.54 -19.07 4.68
C TRP A 52 -2.10 -18.58 6.01
N ASP A 53 -3.44 -18.49 6.08
CA ASP A 53 -4.14 -18.29 7.34
C ASP A 53 -4.27 -19.63 8.09
N ASP A 54 -4.59 -19.57 9.38
CA ASP A 54 -4.69 -20.76 10.23
C ASP A 54 -5.76 -21.72 9.74
N THR A 55 -6.76 -21.23 8.99
CA THR A 55 -7.80 -22.07 8.39
C THR A 55 -7.22 -22.92 7.25
N LYS A 56 -6.47 -22.33 6.31
CA LYS A 56 -5.80 -23.08 5.23
C LYS A 56 -4.69 -23.96 5.79
N ALA A 57 -3.95 -23.49 6.78
CA ALA A 57 -2.92 -24.26 7.46
C ALA A 57 -3.50 -25.52 8.11
N THR A 58 -4.59 -25.37 8.88
CA THR A 58 -5.31 -26.49 9.48
C THR A 58 -5.83 -27.46 8.42
N TYR A 59 -6.40 -26.94 7.33
CA TYR A 59 -6.90 -27.76 6.23
C TYR A 59 -5.79 -28.61 5.57
N PHE A 60 -4.60 -28.04 5.43
CA PHE A 60 -3.44 -28.76 4.93
C PHE A 60 -2.92 -29.82 5.93
N ILE A 61 -2.94 -29.54 7.24
CA ILE A 61 -2.59 -30.55 8.26
C ILE A 61 -3.63 -31.67 8.28
N GLU A 62 -4.92 -31.37 8.12
CA GLU A 62 -5.97 -32.39 8.00
C GLU A 62 -5.69 -33.33 6.81
N SER A 63 -5.25 -32.79 5.68
CA SER A 63 -4.83 -33.58 4.51
C SER A 63 -3.74 -34.61 4.82
N ILE A 64 -2.79 -34.27 5.69
CA ILE A 64 -1.74 -35.19 6.17
C ILE A 64 -2.37 -36.30 7.01
N PHE A 65 -3.25 -35.94 7.96
CA PHE A 65 -3.95 -36.93 8.77
C PHE A 65 -4.85 -37.84 7.94
N ILE A 66 -5.49 -37.37 6.88
CA ILE A 66 -6.32 -38.23 6.00
C ILE A 66 -5.43 -39.13 5.10
N GLY A 67 -4.14 -38.82 4.95
CA GLY A 67 -3.28 -39.55 4.01
C GLY A 67 -3.49 -39.13 2.54
N THR A 68 -4.20 -38.02 2.30
CA THR A 68 -4.35 -37.47 0.94
C THR A 68 -2.99 -37.08 0.38
N GLU A 69 -2.80 -37.20 -0.94
CA GLU A 69 -1.56 -36.74 -1.56
C GLU A 69 -1.48 -35.21 -1.53
N ILE A 70 -0.36 -34.70 -1.04
CA ILE A 70 -0.04 -33.26 -1.14
C ILE A 70 0.89 -33.02 -2.34
N PRO A 71 0.84 -31.84 -2.98
CA PRO A 71 1.79 -31.51 -4.03
C PRO A 71 3.26 -31.66 -3.54
N PRO A 72 4.22 -32.01 -4.43
CA PRO A 72 5.60 -32.28 -4.04
C PRO A 72 6.35 -31.02 -3.60
N LEU A 73 7.29 -31.16 -2.66
CA LEU A 73 8.26 -30.09 -2.36
C LEU A 73 9.34 -30.07 -3.45
N ILE A 74 9.64 -28.89 -3.97
CA ILE A 74 10.69 -28.72 -4.98
C ILE A 74 11.93 -28.17 -4.29
N LEU A 75 13.01 -28.94 -4.29
CA LEU A 75 14.25 -28.62 -3.60
C LEU A 75 15.37 -28.43 -4.60
N PHE A 76 16.23 -27.45 -4.34
CA PHE A 76 17.48 -27.25 -5.06
C PHE A 76 18.65 -27.50 -4.11
N HIS A 77 19.54 -28.41 -4.48
CA HIS A 77 20.74 -28.73 -3.71
C HIS A 77 21.89 -27.86 -4.19
N GLY A 78 22.22 -26.83 -3.40
CA GLY A 78 23.49 -26.13 -3.52
C GLY A 78 24.60 -26.86 -2.76
N GLU A 79 25.78 -26.24 -2.64
CA GLU A 79 26.96 -26.86 -2.01
C GLU A 79 26.71 -27.21 -0.52
N ASP A 80 26.25 -26.23 0.26
CA ASP A 80 26.10 -26.38 1.72
C ASP A 80 24.64 -26.41 2.20
N LYS A 81 23.71 -25.94 1.36
CA LYS A 81 22.31 -25.73 1.74
C LYS A 81 21.36 -26.26 0.68
N ILE A 82 20.22 -26.75 1.15
CA ILE A 82 19.10 -27.20 0.33
C ILE A 82 18.05 -26.10 0.35
N GLU A 83 17.78 -25.47 -0.79
CA GLU A 83 16.80 -24.39 -0.89
C GLU A 83 15.44 -24.93 -1.33
N ILE A 84 14.36 -24.50 -0.66
CA ILE A 84 13.00 -24.80 -1.12
C ILE A 84 12.61 -23.82 -2.23
N ILE A 85 12.54 -24.31 -3.46
CA ILE A 85 12.12 -23.56 -4.65
C ILE A 85 10.60 -23.45 -4.70
N ASP A 86 9.87 -24.53 -4.43
CA ASP A 86 8.42 -24.50 -4.32
C ASP A 86 7.96 -25.39 -3.16
N GLY A 87 6.86 -24.98 -2.52
CA GLY A 87 6.34 -25.65 -1.33
C GLY A 87 6.73 -25.02 0.00
N ARG A 88 7.31 -23.82 0.02
CA ARG A 88 7.59 -23.06 1.26
C ARG A 88 6.39 -23.06 2.22
N GLN A 89 5.20 -22.72 1.72
CA GLN A 89 3.99 -22.60 2.56
C GLN A 89 3.62 -23.95 3.19
N ARG A 90 3.79 -25.06 2.46
CA ARG A 90 3.55 -26.43 2.94
C ARG A 90 4.57 -26.80 4.01
N TYR A 91 5.87 -26.66 3.70
CA TYR A 91 6.94 -26.94 4.65
C TYR A 91 6.81 -26.12 5.94
N GLU A 92 6.58 -24.82 5.83
CA GLU A 92 6.44 -23.92 6.98
C GLU A 92 5.16 -24.21 7.79
N THR A 93 4.08 -24.71 7.16
CA THR A 93 2.89 -25.18 7.88
C THR A 93 3.17 -26.43 8.72
N ILE A 94 3.86 -27.43 8.15
CA ILE A 94 4.28 -28.64 8.88
C ILE A 94 5.17 -28.25 10.04
N LYS A 95 6.15 -27.36 9.79
CA LYS A 95 7.05 -26.81 10.81
C LYS A 95 6.28 -26.10 11.92
N ASN A 96 5.31 -25.25 11.57
CA ASN A 96 4.52 -24.50 12.55
C ASN A 96 3.67 -25.43 13.42
N PHE A 97 3.09 -26.49 12.84
CA PHE A 97 2.37 -27.49 13.62
C PHE A 97 3.33 -28.27 14.53
N TYR A 98 4.42 -28.82 13.98
CA TYR A 98 5.46 -29.56 14.71
C TYR A 98 6.09 -28.77 15.86
N GLU A 99 6.24 -27.44 15.71
CA GLU A 99 6.77 -26.53 16.74
C GLU A 99 5.68 -25.92 17.65
N ASN A 100 4.45 -26.46 17.65
CA ASN A 100 3.31 -25.97 18.45
C ASN A 100 2.92 -24.50 18.21
N LYS A 101 3.26 -23.92 17.05
CA LYS A 101 2.88 -22.57 16.62
C LYS A 101 1.52 -22.53 15.90
N LEU A 102 0.97 -23.69 15.53
CA LEU A 102 -0.34 -23.84 14.90
C LEU A 102 -1.23 -24.72 15.77
N VAL A 103 -2.41 -24.21 16.15
CA VAL A 103 -3.49 -24.97 16.78
C VAL A 103 -4.58 -25.21 15.74
N LEU A 104 -5.02 -26.45 15.59
CA LEU A 104 -6.03 -26.82 14.60
C LEU A 104 -7.38 -26.20 14.96
N ASN A 105 -8.07 -25.60 13.99
CA ASN A 105 -9.36 -24.94 14.21
C ASN A 105 -10.49 -25.54 13.37
N LEU A 106 -11.72 -25.50 13.89
CA LEU A 106 -12.93 -26.03 13.21
C LEU A 106 -13.13 -25.50 11.79
N LYS A 107 -12.70 -24.26 11.51
CA LYS A 107 -12.86 -23.64 10.19
C LYS A 107 -12.04 -24.36 9.12
N GLY A 108 -10.87 -24.89 9.49
CA GLY A 108 -9.97 -25.56 8.55
C GLY A 108 -10.17 -27.06 8.46
N LEU A 109 -10.81 -27.68 9.45
CA LEU A 109 -11.12 -29.11 9.44
C LEU A 109 -12.40 -29.32 8.60
N MET A 110 -12.35 -30.06 7.50
CA MET A 110 -13.56 -30.42 6.75
C MET A 110 -14.17 -31.73 7.26
N MET A 111 -13.35 -32.71 7.58
CA MET A 111 -13.78 -34.07 7.95
C MET A 111 -13.44 -34.40 9.40
N LEU A 112 -12.24 -34.05 9.86
CA LEU A 112 -11.69 -34.47 11.16
C LEU A 112 -11.97 -33.42 12.24
N LYS A 113 -13.24 -33.04 12.42
CA LYS A 113 -13.66 -31.95 13.34
C LYS A 113 -13.20 -32.13 14.80
N LYS A 114 -13.01 -33.37 15.25
CA LYS A 114 -12.47 -33.70 16.60
C LYS A 114 -11.04 -33.23 16.83
N LEU A 115 -10.25 -32.99 15.78
CA LEU A 115 -8.89 -32.46 15.91
C LEU A 115 -8.87 -30.98 16.32
N ASN A 116 -10.03 -30.32 16.40
CA ASN A 116 -10.11 -28.93 16.81
C ASN A 116 -9.54 -28.69 18.20
N GLY A 117 -8.70 -27.67 18.32
CA GLY A 117 -8.02 -27.30 19.56
C GLY A 117 -6.75 -28.11 19.84
N LEU A 118 -6.44 -29.13 19.03
CA LEU A 118 -5.21 -29.91 19.17
C LEU A 118 -4.02 -29.17 18.55
N SER A 119 -2.91 -29.18 19.29
CA SER A 119 -1.55 -28.87 18.86
C SER A 119 -0.74 -30.16 18.79
N TYR A 120 0.46 -30.12 18.21
CA TYR A 120 1.29 -31.32 18.02
C TYR A 120 1.61 -32.06 19.33
N ASP A 121 1.87 -31.32 20.40
CA ASP A 121 2.10 -31.86 21.76
C ASP A 121 0.86 -32.50 22.42
N LYS A 122 -0.33 -32.25 21.88
CA LYS A 122 -1.61 -32.80 22.37
C LYS A 122 -2.13 -33.96 21.53
N LEU A 123 -1.34 -34.44 20.57
CA LEU A 123 -1.69 -35.63 19.79
C LEU A 123 -1.49 -36.89 20.62
N ASP A 124 -2.39 -37.86 20.47
CA ASP A 124 -2.13 -39.22 20.95
C ASP A 124 -1.07 -39.92 20.09
N ASP A 125 -0.51 -41.02 20.60
CA ASP A 125 0.58 -41.76 19.93
C ASP A 125 0.20 -42.23 18.52
N LYS A 126 -1.08 -42.56 18.30
CA LYS A 126 -1.57 -43.04 17.00
C LYS A 126 -1.56 -41.92 15.96
N LEU A 127 -2.10 -40.75 16.30
CA LEU A 127 -2.10 -39.55 15.47
C LEU A 127 -0.69 -39.02 15.26
N LEU A 128 0.13 -39.04 16.31
CA LEU A 128 1.53 -38.62 16.24
C LEU A 128 2.31 -39.45 15.22
N ASN A 129 2.26 -40.79 15.32
CA ASN A 129 2.92 -41.68 14.37
C ASN A 129 2.38 -41.47 12.95
N ARG A 130 1.06 -41.34 12.78
CA ARG A 130 0.43 -41.07 11.48
C ARG A 130 0.90 -39.76 10.85
N PHE A 131 1.13 -38.73 11.65
CA PHE A 131 1.71 -37.47 11.19
C PHE A 131 3.20 -37.63 10.81
N LEU A 132 4.01 -38.24 11.69
CA LEU A 132 5.45 -38.39 11.50
C LEU A 132 5.82 -39.31 10.32
N ASP A 133 5.07 -40.40 10.15
CA ASP A 133 5.30 -41.40 9.11
C ASP A 133 4.73 -40.97 7.75
N TYR A 134 3.97 -39.86 7.70
CA TYR A 134 3.41 -39.37 6.45
C TYR A 134 4.53 -39.07 5.45
N LYS A 135 4.40 -39.66 4.26
CA LYS A 135 5.40 -39.66 3.20
C LYS A 135 5.16 -38.52 2.20
N ILE A 136 6.05 -37.53 2.20
CA ILE A 136 6.05 -36.38 1.30
C ILE A 136 6.92 -36.65 0.07
N ARG A 137 6.43 -36.29 -1.12
CA ARG A 137 7.24 -36.34 -2.34
C ARG A 137 8.14 -35.12 -2.44
N VAL A 138 9.37 -35.36 -2.85
CA VAL A 138 10.40 -34.35 -3.04
C VAL A 138 10.98 -34.50 -4.44
N ILE A 139 11.04 -33.40 -5.19
CA ILE A 139 11.75 -33.31 -6.47
C ILE A 139 13.04 -32.53 -6.20
N ASP A 140 14.17 -33.22 -6.33
CA ASP A 140 15.50 -32.68 -6.08
C ASP A 140 16.15 -32.26 -7.39
N PHE A 141 16.55 -30.99 -7.47
CA PHE A 141 17.41 -30.44 -8.51
C PHE A 141 18.86 -30.39 -7.99
N ARG A 142 19.80 -31.00 -8.72
CA ARG A 142 21.24 -31.02 -8.38
C ARG A 142 22.09 -30.65 -9.57
N ILE A 143 23.14 -29.85 -9.36
CA ILE A 143 24.11 -29.54 -10.43
C ILE A 143 25.12 -30.71 -10.53
N LEU A 144 25.41 -31.17 -11.74
CA LEU A 144 26.18 -32.39 -12.01
C LEU A 144 27.70 -32.18 -12.20
N ASN A 145 28.15 -31.00 -12.64
CA ASN A 145 29.50 -30.84 -13.22
C ASN A 145 30.40 -29.83 -12.50
N GLU A 146 31.71 -30.11 -12.52
CA GLU A 146 32.80 -29.13 -12.39
C GLU A 146 33.18 -28.60 -13.81
N PRO A 147 33.52 -27.31 -13.98
CA PRO A 147 33.68 -26.29 -12.96
C PRO A 147 32.35 -25.81 -12.37
N LYS A 148 32.42 -25.33 -11.13
CA LYS A 148 31.28 -24.77 -10.39
C LYS A 148 30.58 -23.71 -11.25
N LEU A 149 29.25 -23.79 -11.31
CA LEU A 149 28.46 -22.75 -11.96
C LEU A 149 28.72 -21.41 -11.27
N ASP A 150 28.83 -20.33 -12.05
CA ASP A 150 28.87 -18.99 -11.50
C ASP A 150 27.63 -18.74 -10.60
N PRO A 151 27.77 -18.13 -9.40
CA PRO A 151 26.66 -17.92 -8.48
C PRO A 151 25.46 -17.17 -9.08
N ASN A 152 25.68 -16.26 -10.04
CA ASN A 152 24.58 -15.57 -10.71
C ASN A 152 23.87 -16.50 -11.70
N LYS A 153 24.61 -17.38 -12.39
CA LYS A 153 24.04 -18.41 -13.27
C LYS A 153 23.18 -19.39 -12.47
N GLU A 154 23.65 -19.84 -11.31
CA GLU A 154 22.88 -20.70 -10.40
C GLU A 154 21.58 -20.01 -9.93
N ASP A 155 21.67 -18.74 -9.53
CA ASP A 155 20.51 -17.94 -9.11
C ASP A 155 19.46 -17.81 -10.23
N LEU A 156 19.89 -17.56 -11.47
CA LEU A 156 19.00 -17.48 -12.63
C LEU A 156 18.24 -18.80 -12.85
N ILE A 157 18.90 -19.95 -12.69
CA ILE A 157 18.25 -21.28 -12.83
C ILE A 157 17.23 -21.50 -11.71
N LYS A 158 17.59 -21.21 -10.45
CA LYS A 158 16.66 -21.33 -9.31
C LYS A 158 15.39 -20.50 -9.54
N LYS A 159 15.58 -19.27 -10.01
CA LYS A 159 14.50 -18.34 -10.37
C LYS A 159 13.66 -18.83 -11.54
N GLU A 160 14.29 -19.40 -12.57
CA GLU A 160 13.60 -19.97 -13.71
C GLU A 160 12.70 -21.14 -13.27
N ILE A 161 13.24 -22.08 -12.49
CA ILE A 161 12.47 -23.19 -11.92
C ILE A 161 11.32 -22.64 -11.07
N PHE A 162 11.59 -21.71 -10.15
CA PHE A 162 10.57 -21.06 -9.33
C PHE A 162 9.44 -20.47 -10.18
N ARG A 163 9.79 -19.71 -11.22
CA ARG A 163 8.85 -19.03 -12.11
C ARG A 163 7.95 -20.04 -12.81
N ARG A 164 8.51 -21.13 -13.34
CA ARG A 164 7.76 -22.18 -14.06
C ARG A 164 6.73 -22.88 -13.18
N TYR A 165 7.09 -23.19 -11.94
CA TYR A 165 6.14 -23.80 -11.00
C TYR A 165 5.02 -22.83 -10.55
N ASN A 166 5.28 -21.51 -10.55
CA ASN A 166 4.32 -20.51 -10.07
C ASN A 166 3.49 -19.82 -11.18
N SER A 167 3.98 -19.75 -12.43
CA SER A 167 3.34 -19.01 -13.53
C SER A 167 2.16 -19.75 -14.18
N GLY A 168 2.11 -21.08 -14.06
CA GLY A 168 1.09 -21.95 -14.67
C GLY A 168 -0.19 -22.15 -13.86
N ILE A 169 -0.24 -21.69 -12.59
CA ILE A 169 -1.39 -21.94 -11.71
C ILE A 169 -2.50 -20.94 -12.02
N THR A 170 -3.65 -21.43 -12.51
CA THR A 170 -4.87 -20.64 -12.64
C THR A 170 -5.81 -20.99 -11.48
N PRO A 171 -6.08 -20.09 -10.53
CA PRO A 171 -7.03 -20.30 -9.44
C PRO A 171 -8.41 -20.75 -9.92
N LEU A 172 -9.08 -21.63 -9.18
CA LEU A 172 -10.51 -21.88 -9.41
C LEU A 172 -11.31 -20.60 -9.15
N LYS A 173 -12.31 -20.34 -10.01
CA LYS A 173 -13.33 -19.34 -9.72
C LYS A 173 -14.24 -19.85 -8.61
N ARG A 174 -15.02 -18.94 -8.02
CA ARG A 174 -15.99 -19.31 -6.98
C ARG A 174 -17.03 -20.30 -7.50
N SER A 175 -17.57 -20.06 -8.69
CA SER A 175 -18.51 -20.94 -9.38
C SER A 175 -17.91 -22.31 -9.71
N ASP A 176 -16.62 -22.39 -10.03
CA ASP A 176 -15.94 -23.68 -10.25
C ASP A 176 -15.91 -24.53 -8.97
N VAL A 177 -15.69 -23.92 -7.80
CA VAL A 177 -15.73 -24.62 -6.51
C VAL A 177 -17.16 -25.03 -6.16
N ASP A 178 -18.13 -24.13 -6.35
CA ASP A 178 -19.53 -24.45 -6.07
C ASP A 178 -20.02 -25.60 -6.96
N LYS A 179 -19.64 -25.62 -8.24
CA LYS A 179 -19.95 -26.71 -9.18
C LYS A 179 -19.54 -28.06 -8.63
N ALA A 180 -18.35 -28.14 -8.03
CA ALA A 180 -17.84 -29.38 -7.45
C ALA A 180 -18.55 -29.75 -6.15
N VAL A 181 -18.82 -28.79 -5.27
CA VAL A 181 -19.48 -29.02 -3.98
C VAL A 181 -20.94 -29.46 -4.15
N PHE A 182 -21.68 -28.81 -5.05
CA PHE A 182 -23.12 -29.02 -5.25
C PHE A 182 -23.44 -29.90 -6.46
N ILE A 183 -22.51 -30.75 -6.89
CA ILE A 183 -22.72 -31.61 -8.05
C ILE A 183 -23.80 -32.68 -7.82
N GLU A 184 -23.88 -33.20 -6.60
CA GLU A 184 -24.88 -34.20 -6.18
C GLU A 184 -26.14 -33.56 -5.57
N ASP A 185 -26.18 -32.22 -5.47
CA ASP A 185 -27.31 -31.49 -4.90
C ASP A 185 -28.55 -31.63 -5.81
N PRO A 186 -29.69 -32.12 -5.29
CA PRO A 186 -30.85 -32.44 -6.12
C PRO A 186 -31.43 -31.22 -6.84
N ILE A 187 -31.54 -30.08 -6.15
CA ILE A 187 -32.04 -28.82 -6.73
C ILE A 187 -31.10 -28.33 -7.85
N THR A 188 -29.79 -28.30 -7.58
CA THR A 188 -28.77 -27.87 -8.55
C THR A 188 -28.80 -28.75 -9.79
N LYS A 189 -28.93 -30.07 -9.63
CA LYS A 189 -29.00 -31.02 -10.74
C LYS A 189 -30.21 -30.74 -11.63
N GLU A 190 -31.39 -30.66 -11.06
CA GLU A 190 -32.63 -30.44 -11.82
C GLU A 190 -32.67 -29.07 -12.51
N LEU A 191 -32.25 -28.00 -11.83
CA LEU A 191 -32.12 -26.67 -12.45
C LEU A 191 -31.12 -26.67 -13.61
N LYS A 192 -29.99 -27.34 -13.44
CA LYS A 192 -28.96 -27.45 -14.50
C LYS A 192 -29.46 -28.23 -15.71
N GLU A 193 -30.17 -29.32 -15.49
CA GLU A 193 -30.82 -30.07 -16.57
C GLU A 193 -31.85 -29.20 -17.29
N LYS A 194 -32.70 -28.47 -16.55
CA LYS A 194 -33.68 -27.55 -17.13
C LYS A 194 -33.00 -26.46 -17.96
N PHE A 195 -31.96 -25.79 -17.45
CA PHE A 195 -31.22 -24.78 -18.21
C PHE A 195 -30.51 -25.33 -19.46
N THR A 196 -30.17 -26.62 -19.47
CA THR A 196 -29.53 -27.26 -20.62
C THR A 196 -30.55 -27.65 -21.68
N LYS A 197 -31.75 -28.10 -21.28
CA LYS A 197 -32.83 -28.55 -22.18
C LYS A 197 -33.69 -27.38 -22.70
N ASP A 198 -33.92 -26.37 -21.86
CA ASP A 198 -34.76 -25.21 -22.14
C ASP A 198 -33.92 -23.93 -22.25
N LYS A 199 -33.55 -23.61 -23.48
CA LYS A 199 -32.72 -22.44 -23.80
C LYS A 199 -33.44 -21.13 -23.47
N GLU A 200 -34.75 -21.07 -23.67
CA GLU A 200 -35.54 -19.86 -23.43
C GLU A 200 -35.58 -19.55 -21.94
N PHE A 201 -35.86 -20.55 -21.10
CA PHE A 201 -35.83 -20.41 -19.65
C PHE A 201 -34.44 -20.02 -19.14
N TYR A 202 -33.37 -20.61 -19.69
CA TYR A 202 -32.00 -20.23 -19.35
C TYR A 202 -31.70 -18.76 -19.70
N GLU A 203 -32.03 -18.32 -20.91
CA GLU A 203 -31.83 -16.93 -21.33
C GLU A 203 -32.65 -15.94 -20.51
N GLN A 204 -33.89 -16.29 -20.17
CA GLN A 204 -34.75 -15.49 -19.28
C GLN A 204 -34.05 -15.25 -17.94
N ASN A 205 -33.56 -16.31 -17.29
CA ASN A 205 -32.85 -16.21 -16.02
C ASN A 205 -31.55 -15.39 -16.15
N LEU A 206 -30.79 -15.57 -17.23
CA LEU A 206 -29.58 -14.77 -17.47
C LEU A 206 -29.91 -13.28 -17.62
N ARG A 207 -30.98 -12.94 -18.33
CA ARG A 207 -31.39 -11.54 -18.53
C ARG A 207 -31.89 -10.87 -17.24
N LEU A 208 -32.32 -11.65 -16.24
CA LEU A 208 -32.69 -11.14 -14.92
C LEU A 208 -31.45 -10.93 -14.05
N PHE A 209 -30.59 -11.93 -13.91
CA PHE A 209 -29.46 -11.89 -12.98
C PHE A 209 -28.16 -11.33 -13.58
N PHE A 210 -28.03 -11.20 -14.91
CA PHE A 210 -26.83 -10.72 -15.61
C PHE A 210 -27.14 -9.83 -16.86
N PRO A 211 -27.93 -8.75 -16.74
CA PRO A 211 -28.48 -8.00 -17.88
C PRO A 211 -27.45 -7.29 -18.79
N LYS A 212 -26.20 -7.08 -18.36
CA LYS A 212 -25.18 -6.27 -19.07
C LYS A 212 -24.10 -7.09 -19.80
N LYS A 213 -24.38 -8.30 -20.28
CA LYS A 213 -23.39 -9.11 -21.03
C LYS A 213 -23.77 -9.15 -22.51
N ASP A 214 -23.08 -8.36 -23.32
CA ASP A 214 -23.21 -8.37 -24.78
C ASP A 214 -22.84 -9.78 -25.30
N SER A 215 -23.83 -10.47 -25.91
CA SER A 215 -23.84 -11.87 -26.35
C SER A 215 -23.79 -12.94 -25.23
N TYR A 216 -24.96 -13.52 -24.91
CA TYR A 216 -25.10 -14.72 -24.08
C TYR A 216 -24.66 -16.01 -24.80
N GLU A 217 -24.49 -15.97 -26.12
CA GLU A 217 -24.25 -17.14 -26.99
C GLU A 217 -22.89 -17.83 -26.75
N ASN A 218 -21.90 -17.14 -26.16
CA ASN A 218 -20.51 -17.63 -26.09
C ASN A 218 -19.98 -17.92 -24.68
N LYS A 219 -20.79 -17.80 -23.62
CA LYS A 219 -20.31 -17.96 -22.24
C LYS A 219 -21.20 -18.94 -21.49
N GLY A 220 -20.71 -20.16 -21.25
CA GLY A 220 -21.32 -21.12 -20.32
C GLY A 220 -21.37 -20.57 -18.90
N LEU A 221 -22.40 -19.78 -18.60
CA LEU A 221 -22.63 -19.07 -17.33
C LEU A 221 -23.59 -19.80 -16.41
N ILE A 222 -24.01 -21.02 -16.76
CA ILE A 222 -24.91 -21.86 -15.95
C ILE A 222 -24.41 -21.94 -14.49
N GLU A 223 -23.12 -22.16 -14.28
CA GLU A 223 -22.56 -22.27 -12.92
C GLU A 223 -22.57 -20.95 -12.14
N ASP A 224 -22.35 -19.83 -12.83
CA ASP A 224 -22.46 -18.50 -12.23
C ASP A 224 -23.91 -18.17 -11.87
N LEU A 225 -24.87 -18.59 -12.71
CA LEU A 225 -26.31 -18.44 -12.49
C LEU A 225 -26.78 -19.31 -11.32
N LEU A 226 -26.41 -20.59 -11.28
CA LEU A 226 -26.72 -21.48 -10.16
C LEU A 226 -26.16 -20.94 -8.84
N SER A 227 -24.96 -20.35 -8.83
CA SER A 227 -24.39 -19.70 -7.65
C SER A 227 -25.23 -18.51 -7.18
N LYS A 228 -25.79 -17.73 -8.11
CA LYS A 228 -26.74 -16.66 -7.79
C LYS A 228 -28.07 -17.19 -7.25
N ILE A 229 -28.61 -18.25 -7.83
CA ILE A 229 -29.86 -18.87 -7.39
C ILE A 229 -29.73 -19.41 -5.96
N ARG A 230 -28.63 -20.14 -5.65
CA ARG A 230 -28.34 -20.62 -4.29
C ARG A 230 -28.32 -19.49 -3.26
N LEU A 231 -27.67 -18.37 -3.59
CA LEU A 231 -27.67 -17.19 -2.75
C LEU A 231 -29.10 -16.67 -2.53
N SER A 232 -29.90 -16.55 -3.59
CA SER A 232 -31.28 -16.06 -3.52
C SER A 232 -32.21 -16.98 -2.71
N ILE A 233 -31.96 -18.30 -2.74
CA ILE A 233 -32.71 -19.30 -1.96
C ILE A 233 -32.38 -19.20 -0.46
N ALA A 234 -31.10 -18.99 -0.13
CA ALA A 234 -30.61 -18.97 1.25
C ALA A 234 -30.77 -17.62 1.95
N LEU A 235 -30.76 -16.50 1.22
CA LEU A 235 -30.80 -15.16 1.79
C LEU A 235 -32.05 -14.87 2.68
N PRO A 236 -33.26 -15.36 2.38
CA PRO A 236 -34.43 -15.22 3.25
C PRO A 236 -34.29 -15.93 4.61
N LEU A 237 -33.36 -16.88 4.75
CA LEU A 237 -33.13 -17.65 5.97
C LEU A 237 -32.25 -16.90 6.99
N ILE A 238 -31.82 -15.68 6.66
CA ILE A 238 -30.94 -14.87 7.51
C ILE A 238 -31.32 -13.38 7.45
N PRO A 239 -31.36 -12.66 8.58
CA PRO A 239 -31.65 -11.23 8.55
C PRO A 239 -30.61 -10.44 7.74
N ILE A 240 -31.07 -9.51 6.90
CA ILE A 240 -30.21 -8.72 5.98
C ILE A 240 -29.13 -7.93 6.73
N LYS A 241 -29.45 -7.39 7.91
CA LYS A 241 -28.49 -6.68 8.77
C LYS A 241 -27.39 -7.58 9.31
N TYR A 242 -27.74 -8.81 9.70
CA TYR A 242 -26.75 -9.79 10.13
C TYR A 242 -25.91 -10.27 8.94
N TYR A 243 -26.53 -10.61 7.81
CA TYR A 243 -25.82 -10.95 6.58
C TYR A 243 -24.82 -9.88 6.15
N SER A 244 -25.20 -8.60 6.22
CA SER A 244 -24.35 -7.48 5.83
C SER A 244 -23.19 -7.17 6.78
N THR A 245 -23.23 -7.66 8.03
CA THR A 245 -22.13 -7.51 9.00
C THR A 245 -21.18 -8.71 9.07
N LEU A 246 -21.59 -9.88 8.54
CA LEU A 246 -20.79 -11.10 8.59
C LEU A 246 -19.51 -11.02 7.75
N GLU A 247 -18.39 -11.48 8.33
CA GLU A 247 -17.11 -11.67 7.64
C GLU A 247 -17.12 -12.90 6.71
N ASN A 248 -17.79 -13.99 7.13
CA ASN A 248 -17.84 -15.29 6.43
C ASN A 248 -19.22 -15.58 5.83
N ARG A 249 -19.76 -14.64 5.05
CA ARG A 249 -21.10 -14.75 4.44
C ARG A 249 -21.31 -16.06 3.67
N ARG A 250 -20.28 -16.53 2.95
CA ARG A 250 -20.38 -17.69 2.05
C ARG A 250 -20.62 -19.01 2.78
N ASP A 251 -19.85 -19.28 3.84
CA ASP A 251 -19.94 -20.56 4.54
C ASP A 251 -21.33 -20.72 5.16
N ILE A 252 -21.88 -19.62 5.67
CA ILE A 252 -23.24 -19.55 6.21
C ILE A 252 -24.27 -19.71 5.10
N ILE A 253 -24.13 -19.03 3.96
CA ILE A 253 -25.04 -19.20 2.81
C ILE A 253 -25.04 -20.64 2.29
N ASN A 254 -23.87 -21.26 2.16
CA ASN A 254 -23.76 -22.64 1.72
C ASN A 254 -24.41 -23.60 2.71
N LEU A 255 -24.22 -23.39 4.01
CA LEU A 255 -24.87 -24.18 5.06
C LEU A 255 -26.39 -24.04 5.04
N LEU A 256 -26.90 -22.81 4.99
CA LEU A 256 -28.33 -22.51 4.94
C LEU A 256 -28.96 -23.10 3.67
N TYR A 257 -28.27 -23.00 2.53
CA TYR A 257 -28.70 -23.61 1.28
C TYR A 257 -28.74 -25.14 1.40
N HIS A 258 -27.70 -25.77 1.96
CA HIS A 258 -27.64 -27.22 2.11
C HIS A 258 -28.81 -27.74 2.94
N LYS A 259 -29.04 -27.12 4.10
CA LYS A 259 -30.17 -27.44 4.97
C LYS A 259 -31.50 -27.30 4.23
N TYR A 260 -31.69 -26.19 3.52
CA TYR A 260 -32.89 -25.97 2.72
C TYR A 260 -33.09 -27.07 1.67
N SER A 261 -32.02 -27.47 0.98
CA SER A 261 -32.04 -28.50 -0.06
C SER A 261 -32.38 -29.89 0.49
N GLU A 262 -31.83 -30.26 1.65
CA GLU A 262 -32.13 -31.52 2.33
C GLU A 262 -33.57 -31.60 2.83
N GLU A 263 -34.14 -30.47 3.25
CA GLU A 263 -35.54 -30.37 3.69
C GLU A 263 -36.53 -30.36 2.51
N GLN A 264 -36.08 -30.26 1.25
CA GLN A 264 -36.98 -30.30 0.09
C GLN A 264 -37.44 -31.71 -0.26
N GLU A 265 -38.66 -32.06 0.14
CA GLU A 265 -39.27 -33.36 -0.19
C GLU A 265 -39.67 -33.51 -1.67
N ASN A 266 -40.02 -32.41 -2.35
CA ASN A 266 -40.50 -32.43 -3.74
C ASN A 266 -39.85 -31.36 -4.63
N ILE A 267 -38.81 -31.78 -5.35
CA ILE A 267 -38.01 -30.90 -6.22
C ILE A 267 -38.82 -30.40 -7.42
N ASN A 268 -39.78 -31.18 -7.93
CA ASN A 268 -40.63 -30.77 -9.06
C ASN A 268 -41.56 -29.62 -8.67
N LEU A 269 -42.16 -29.68 -7.47
CA LEU A 269 -42.95 -28.58 -6.94
C LEU A 269 -42.09 -27.33 -6.74
N PHE A 270 -40.87 -27.49 -6.20
CA PHE A 270 -39.91 -26.40 -6.08
C PHE A 270 -39.59 -25.74 -7.44
N LEU A 271 -39.34 -26.53 -8.49
CA LEU A 271 -39.04 -26.00 -9.82
C LEU A 271 -40.22 -25.19 -10.40
N LEU A 272 -41.45 -25.71 -10.27
CA LEU A 272 -42.65 -25.00 -10.72
C LEU A 272 -42.85 -23.68 -9.99
N ASP A 273 -42.59 -23.68 -8.69
CA ASP A 273 -42.66 -22.50 -7.84
C ASP A 273 -41.56 -21.47 -8.18
N TYR A 274 -40.34 -21.94 -8.42
CA TYR A 274 -39.25 -21.12 -8.94
C TYR A 274 -39.58 -20.48 -10.29
N GLU A 275 -40.14 -21.24 -11.23
CA GLU A 275 -40.55 -20.75 -12.55
C GLU A 275 -41.61 -19.64 -12.47
N LYS A 276 -42.59 -19.79 -11.56
CA LYS A 276 -43.61 -18.77 -11.30
C LYS A 276 -42.98 -17.47 -10.84
N LYS A 277 -42.06 -17.51 -9.86
CA LYS A 277 -41.34 -16.32 -9.40
C LYS A 277 -40.56 -15.64 -10.52
N ILE A 278 -39.82 -16.42 -11.32
CA ILE A 278 -39.05 -15.89 -12.46
C ILE A 278 -39.97 -15.21 -13.48
N SER A 279 -41.14 -15.79 -13.75
CA SER A 279 -42.15 -15.21 -14.63
C SER A 279 -42.70 -13.89 -14.07
N CYS A 280 -42.97 -13.83 -12.76
CA CYS A 280 -43.40 -12.60 -12.09
C CYS A 280 -42.35 -11.48 -12.15
N ILE A 281 -41.07 -11.81 -11.91
CA ILE A 281 -39.97 -10.83 -12.02
C ILE A 281 -39.83 -10.34 -13.46
N GLN A 282 -40.03 -11.22 -14.44
CA GLN A 282 -39.98 -10.88 -15.86
C GLN A 282 -41.09 -9.87 -16.23
N LEU A 283 -42.31 -10.04 -15.73
CA LEU A 283 -43.40 -9.08 -15.95
C LEU A 283 -43.07 -7.69 -15.37
N ILE A 284 -42.48 -7.64 -14.17
CA ILE A 284 -42.04 -6.38 -13.56
C ILE A 284 -40.92 -5.76 -14.41
N LYS A 285 -39.96 -6.56 -14.87
CA LYS A 285 -38.87 -6.09 -15.73
C LYS A 285 -39.40 -5.45 -17.02
N GLU A 286 -40.38 -6.07 -17.68
CA GLU A 286 -40.97 -5.54 -18.91
C GLU A 286 -41.62 -4.17 -18.70
N LYS A 287 -42.22 -3.94 -17.53
CA LYS A 287 -42.80 -2.63 -17.16
C LYS A 287 -41.76 -1.60 -16.76
N VAL A 288 -40.64 -2.01 -16.14
CA VAL A 288 -39.55 -1.11 -15.74
C VAL A 288 -38.65 -0.72 -16.93
N GLY A 289 -38.48 -1.60 -17.92
CA GLY A 289 -37.69 -1.32 -19.12
C GLY A 289 -36.17 -1.31 -18.87
N GLU A 290 -35.45 -0.39 -19.54
CA GLU A 290 -33.98 -0.35 -19.56
C GLU A 290 -33.33 -0.05 -18.20
N GLU A 291 -34.07 0.57 -17.28
CA GLU A 291 -33.58 0.86 -15.93
C GLU A 291 -33.46 -0.39 -15.06
N PHE A 292 -34.09 -1.49 -15.47
CA PHE A 292 -34.10 -2.73 -14.72
C PHE A 292 -32.70 -3.35 -14.63
N ASN A 293 -32.29 -3.74 -13.42
CA ASN A 293 -30.98 -4.34 -13.21
C ASN A 293 -31.02 -5.57 -12.28
N GLN A 294 -29.91 -6.32 -12.25
CA GLN A 294 -29.78 -7.57 -11.48
C GLN A 294 -30.15 -7.43 -10.00
N LEU A 295 -29.92 -6.25 -9.42
CA LEU A 295 -30.12 -6.03 -8.02
C LEU A 295 -31.61 -5.86 -7.67
N MET A 296 -32.45 -5.50 -8.65
CA MET A 296 -33.91 -5.50 -8.52
C MET A 296 -34.43 -6.93 -8.52
N SER A 297 -33.97 -7.78 -9.45
CA SER A 297 -34.29 -9.21 -9.46
C SER A 297 -33.95 -9.91 -8.15
N GLU A 298 -32.76 -9.65 -7.60
CA GLU A 298 -32.32 -10.23 -6.32
C GLU A 298 -33.25 -9.84 -5.16
N CYS A 299 -33.71 -8.57 -5.09
CA CYS A 299 -34.59 -8.12 -4.01
C CYS A 299 -36.02 -8.64 -4.17
N LEU A 300 -36.55 -8.64 -5.40
CA LEU A 300 -37.88 -9.17 -5.70
C LEU A 300 -37.96 -10.66 -5.39
N PHE A 301 -36.96 -11.44 -5.83
CA PHE A 301 -36.89 -12.86 -5.51
C PHE A 301 -36.82 -13.10 -4.00
N TRP A 302 -36.01 -12.31 -3.28
CA TRP A 302 -35.89 -12.39 -1.83
C TRP A 302 -37.23 -12.11 -1.13
N VAL A 303 -37.97 -11.06 -1.52
CA VAL A 303 -39.30 -10.78 -0.94
C VAL A 303 -40.31 -11.87 -1.28
N PHE A 304 -40.34 -12.38 -2.51
CA PHE A 304 -41.27 -13.45 -2.90
C PHE A 304 -41.12 -14.70 -2.05
N ARG A 305 -39.87 -15.06 -1.72
CA ARG A 305 -39.58 -16.17 -0.81
C ARG A 305 -40.05 -15.90 0.63
N ILE A 306 -39.90 -14.67 1.11
CA ILE A 306 -40.42 -14.29 2.44
C ILE A 306 -41.94 -14.43 2.46
N LEU A 307 -42.64 -13.97 1.42
CA LEU A 307 -44.10 -14.09 1.33
C LEU A 307 -44.56 -15.53 1.44
N GLU A 308 -43.90 -16.46 0.76
CA GLU A 308 -44.23 -17.89 0.82
C GLU A 308 -43.94 -18.51 2.19
N ASN A 309 -42.81 -18.18 2.80
CA ASN A 309 -42.50 -18.62 4.17
C ASN A 309 -43.58 -18.18 5.17
N GLU A 310 -44.23 -17.04 4.91
CA GLU A 310 -45.32 -16.50 5.72
C GLU A 310 -46.71 -16.98 5.29
N GLY A 311 -46.78 -17.92 4.34
CA GLY A 311 -48.01 -18.57 3.89
C GLY A 311 -48.75 -17.86 2.77
N PHE A 312 -48.15 -16.86 2.12
CA PHE A 312 -48.77 -16.11 1.02
C PHE A 312 -48.35 -16.65 -0.35
N SER A 313 -49.33 -16.79 -1.25
CA SER A 313 -49.09 -17.09 -2.67
C SER A 313 -48.66 -15.82 -3.42
N VAL A 314 -47.48 -15.85 -4.03
CA VAL A 314 -46.91 -14.73 -4.80
C VAL A 314 -47.82 -14.35 -5.98
N ASN A 315 -48.40 -15.34 -6.66
CA ASN A 315 -49.28 -15.13 -7.80
C ASN A 315 -50.59 -14.42 -7.40
N ASP A 316 -51.11 -14.70 -6.21
CA ASP A 316 -52.36 -14.12 -5.73
C ASP A 316 -52.17 -12.65 -5.32
N ILE A 317 -50.95 -12.31 -4.87
CA ILE A 317 -50.59 -10.93 -4.49
C ILE A 317 -50.33 -10.06 -5.73
N LEU A 318 -49.69 -10.61 -6.77
CA LEU A 318 -49.23 -9.87 -7.95
C LEU A 318 -50.33 -9.71 -9.01
N SER A 319 -51.40 -8.98 -8.67
CA SER A 319 -52.35 -8.49 -9.67
C SER A 319 -51.68 -7.55 -10.68
N GLN A 320 -52.23 -7.41 -11.89
CA GLN A 320 -51.69 -6.49 -12.90
C GLN A 320 -51.54 -5.06 -12.35
N ASP A 321 -52.55 -4.56 -11.61
CA ASP A 321 -52.49 -3.24 -10.97
C ASP A 321 -51.33 -3.11 -9.98
N PHE A 322 -51.05 -4.17 -9.21
CA PHE A 322 -49.97 -4.14 -8.23
C PHE A 322 -48.59 -4.25 -8.88
N ILE A 323 -48.45 -5.01 -9.97
CA ILE A 323 -47.23 -5.02 -10.80
C ILE A 323 -46.94 -3.62 -11.33
N GLU A 324 -47.96 -2.88 -11.79
CA GLU A 324 -47.80 -1.49 -12.24
C GLU A 324 -47.40 -0.55 -11.10
N GLU A 325 -48.00 -0.71 -9.92
CA GLU A 325 -47.65 0.06 -8.73
C GLU A 325 -46.18 -0.15 -8.31
N ILE A 326 -45.73 -1.40 -8.23
CA ILE A 326 -44.34 -1.76 -7.91
C ILE A 326 -43.40 -1.16 -8.94
N SER A 327 -43.71 -1.32 -10.24
CA SER A 327 -42.87 -0.84 -11.34
C SER A 327 -42.71 0.68 -11.27
N LYS A 328 -43.80 1.43 -11.06
CA LYS A 328 -43.77 2.90 -10.87
C LYS A 328 -42.92 3.31 -9.68
N LYS A 329 -43.03 2.61 -8.54
CA LYS A 329 -42.21 2.90 -7.34
C LYS A 329 -40.72 2.64 -7.57
N ILE A 330 -40.38 1.58 -8.31
CA ILE A 330 -38.98 1.26 -8.66
C ILE A 330 -38.40 2.33 -9.59
N ILE A 331 -39.12 2.70 -10.66
CA ILE A 331 -38.71 3.75 -11.62
C ILE A 331 -38.54 5.10 -10.92
N ALA A 332 -39.39 5.41 -9.93
CA ALA A 332 -39.30 6.67 -9.19
C ALA A 332 -38.09 6.75 -8.23
N ASN A 333 -37.39 5.65 -7.94
CA ASN A 333 -36.27 5.60 -6.98
C ASN A 333 -35.06 4.82 -7.55
N PRO A 334 -34.49 5.24 -8.70
CA PRO A 334 -33.43 4.50 -9.40
C PRO A 334 -32.13 4.39 -8.58
N GLU A 335 -31.87 5.35 -7.70
CA GLU A 335 -30.71 5.40 -6.82
C GLU A 335 -30.67 4.27 -5.79
N ILE A 336 -31.82 3.71 -5.39
CA ILE A 336 -31.90 2.61 -4.42
C ILE A 336 -31.31 1.31 -4.99
N TYR A 337 -31.46 1.11 -6.30
CA TYR A 337 -30.98 -0.08 -7.02
C TYR A 337 -29.70 0.20 -7.80
N THR A 338 -28.96 1.25 -7.45
CA THR A 338 -27.71 1.58 -8.13
C THR A 338 -26.66 0.47 -8.00
N LEU A 339 -26.01 0.13 -9.13
CA LEU A 339 -24.88 -0.80 -9.13
C LEU A 339 -23.63 -0.18 -8.53
N LYS A 340 -23.51 1.15 -8.54
CA LYS A 340 -22.40 1.87 -7.93
C LYS A 340 -22.50 1.72 -6.43
N ASN A 341 -21.45 1.21 -5.79
CA ASN A 341 -21.40 1.09 -4.32
C ASN A 341 -22.42 0.11 -3.72
N SER A 342 -22.99 -0.79 -4.53
CA SER A 342 -23.99 -1.77 -4.10
C SER A 342 -23.54 -2.71 -2.96
N LEU A 343 -22.23 -2.86 -2.77
CA LEU A 343 -21.63 -3.68 -1.70
C LEU A 343 -21.49 -2.93 -0.37
N PHE A 344 -21.74 -1.62 -0.34
CA PHE A 344 -21.62 -0.82 0.88
C PHE A 344 -22.81 -1.09 1.80
N TYR A 345 -22.54 -1.15 3.10
CA TYR A 345 -23.50 -1.58 4.10
C TYR A 345 -24.81 -0.78 4.06
N ARG A 346 -24.74 0.55 3.90
CA ARG A 346 -25.93 1.42 3.91
C ARG A 346 -26.81 1.18 2.69
N GLU A 347 -26.23 1.24 1.50
CA GLU A 347 -26.90 1.02 0.22
C GLU A 347 -27.46 -0.41 0.15
N PHE A 348 -26.69 -1.38 0.62
CA PHE A 348 -27.11 -2.78 0.74
C PHE A 348 -28.34 -2.92 1.64
N ASN A 349 -28.40 -2.33 2.83
CA ASN A 349 -29.58 -2.47 3.69
C ASN A 349 -30.79 -1.68 3.16
N GLN A 350 -30.55 -0.47 2.61
CA GLN A 350 -31.60 0.42 2.12
C GLN A 350 -32.45 -0.23 1.02
N ARG A 351 -31.82 -0.98 0.11
CA ARG A 351 -32.54 -1.62 -1.01
C ARG A 351 -33.51 -2.71 -0.58
N TYR A 352 -33.09 -3.62 0.29
CA TYR A 352 -33.95 -4.70 0.78
C TYR A 352 -35.07 -4.14 1.65
N ARG A 353 -34.77 -3.11 2.45
CA ARG A 353 -35.78 -2.40 3.23
C ARG A 353 -36.84 -1.76 2.33
N PHE A 354 -36.41 -1.01 1.31
CA PHE A 354 -37.32 -0.38 0.37
C PHE A 354 -38.19 -1.40 -0.37
N THR A 355 -37.61 -2.51 -0.83
CA THR A 355 -38.40 -3.57 -1.49
C THR A 355 -39.41 -4.18 -0.51
N LEU A 356 -39.00 -4.51 0.72
CA LEU A 356 -39.90 -5.10 1.73
C LEU A 356 -41.08 -4.16 2.07
N ASP A 357 -40.80 -2.87 2.27
CA ASP A 357 -41.79 -1.84 2.62
C ASP A 357 -42.92 -1.74 1.56
N ILE A 358 -42.65 -2.07 0.28
CA ILE A 358 -43.67 -2.10 -0.77
C ILE A 358 -44.66 -3.24 -0.55
N PHE A 359 -44.17 -4.42 -0.18
CA PHE A 359 -44.99 -5.62 -0.03
C PHE A 359 -45.69 -5.68 1.33
N GLU A 360 -45.05 -5.23 2.42
CA GLU A 360 -45.70 -5.11 3.74
C GLU A 360 -47.00 -4.29 3.67
N LYS A 361 -46.97 -3.18 2.94
CA LYS A 361 -48.16 -2.32 2.74
C LYS A 361 -49.29 -3.02 2.00
N LYS A 362 -48.97 -3.94 1.09
CA LYS A 362 -49.96 -4.68 0.30
C LYS A 362 -50.62 -5.79 1.11
N ILE A 363 -49.84 -6.52 1.91
CA ILE A 363 -50.34 -7.67 2.69
C ILE A 363 -50.87 -7.28 4.08
N GLY A 364 -50.54 -6.08 4.58
CA GLY A 364 -50.96 -5.61 5.89
C GLY A 364 -50.29 -6.33 7.07
N LYS A 365 -49.12 -6.93 6.87
CA LYS A 365 -48.35 -7.68 7.86
C LYS A 365 -46.92 -7.14 7.95
N GLU A 366 -46.42 -7.00 9.17
CA GLU A 366 -45.04 -6.56 9.43
C GLU A 366 -44.06 -7.74 9.31
N LEU A 367 -43.01 -7.56 8.52
CA LEU A 367 -41.99 -8.54 8.14
C LEU A 367 -40.57 -8.04 8.46
N LYS A 368 -40.42 -6.99 9.28
CA LYS A 368 -39.12 -6.38 9.63
C LYS A 368 -38.14 -7.34 10.34
N SER A 369 -38.60 -8.48 10.85
CA SER A 369 -37.74 -9.54 11.40
C SER A 369 -36.70 -10.03 10.38
N TYR A 370 -37.05 -10.07 9.09
CA TYR A 370 -36.14 -10.43 8.00
C TYR A 370 -35.08 -9.34 7.70
N LEU A 371 -35.23 -8.13 8.26
CA LEU A 371 -34.25 -7.04 8.15
C LEU A 371 -33.38 -6.93 9.40
N ASP A 372 -34.01 -6.72 10.57
CA ASP A 372 -33.35 -6.12 11.75
C ASP A 372 -33.14 -7.08 12.94
N SER A 373 -33.93 -8.15 13.09
CA SER A 373 -33.95 -8.94 14.33
C SER A 373 -33.90 -10.45 14.12
N TYR A 374 -32.87 -11.10 14.65
CA TYR A 374 -32.95 -12.42 15.29
C TYR A 374 -31.73 -12.60 16.19
N ASP A 375 -31.88 -13.29 17.32
CA ASP A 375 -30.79 -13.48 18.30
C ASP A 375 -29.62 -14.22 17.62
N ALA A 376 -28.45 -13.58 17.56
CA ALA A 376 -27.24 -14.18 17.00
C ALA A 376 -26.83 -15.46 17.73
N LYS A 377 -27.33 -15.67 18.95
CA LYS A 377 -27.18 -16.88 19.74
C LYS A 377 -28.03 -18.03 19.18
N GLU A 378 -29.30 -17.78 18.84
CA GLU A 378 -30.19 -18.76 18.20
C GLU A 378 -29.73 -19.15 16.80
N VAL A 379 -29.24 -18.20 15.99
CA VAL A 379 -28.65 -18.53 14.69
C VAL A 379 -27.38 -19.36 14.86
N ARG A 380 -26.56 -19.09 15.89
CA ARG A 380 -25.39 -19.92 16.22
C ARG A 380 -25.77 -21.29 16.78
N GLU A 381 -26.86 -21.39 17.54
CA GLU A 381 -27.36 -22.64 18.14
C GLU A 381 -28.07 -23.51 17.09
N ASN A 382 -28.86 -22.91 16.19
CA ASN A 382 -29.48 -23.57 15.03
C ASN A 382 -28.49 -23.93 13.91
N ILE A 383 -27.37 -23.19 13.79
CA ILE A 383 -26.21 -23.55 12.94
C ILE A 383 -25.32 -24.62 13.63
N ASN A 384 -25.44 -24.81 14.95
CA ASN A 384 -24.70 -25.81 15.72
C ASN A 384 -25.44 -27.18 15.82
N ILE A 385 -26.15 -27.57 14.77
CA ILE A 385 -26.84 -28.86 14.62
C ILE A 385 -26.23 -29.51 13.37
N GLU A 386 -25.56 -30.67 13.34
CA GLU A 386 -25.23 -31.73 14.29
C GLU A 386 -23.70 -31.90 14.34
N ARG A 387 -23.10 -31.94 15.53
CA ARG A 387 -21.76 -32.52 15.72
C ARG A 387 -21.93 -34.02 15.85
N ASP A 388 -22.17 -34.67 14.72
CA ASP A 388 -22.36 -36.10 14.70
C ASP A 388 -21.15 -36.82 15.33
N SER A 389 -21.49 -37.68 16.29
CA SER A 389 -20.59 -38.47 17.10
C SER A 389 -19.84 -39.48 16.23
N PHE A 390 -18.56 -39.22 15.93
CA PHE A 390 -17.69 -40.21 15.28
C PHE A 390 -16.87 -41.03 16.29
N ASN A 391 -17.09 -42.34 16.29
CA ASN A 391 -16.36 -43.36 17.06
C ASN A 391 -14.90 -43.51 16.55
N GLU A 392 -13.98 -43.85 17.46
CA GLU A 392 -12.52 -43.99 17.23
C GLU A 392 -12.13 -44.97 16.11
N GLY A 393 -13.03 -45.86 15.67
CA GLY A 393 -12.78 -46.84 14.61
C GLY A 393 -12.75 -46.29 13.18
N MET A 394 -13.13 -45.02 12.94
CA MET A 394 -13.32 -44.52 11.57
C MET A 394 -12.10 -43.80 10.95
N LEU A 395 -11.11 -43.38 11.76
CA LEU A 395 -9.90 -42.70 11.30
C LEU A 395 -9.07 -43.59 10.35
N ASP A 396 -9.05 -44.90 10.61
CA ASP A 396 -8.33 -45.87 9.78
C ASP A 396 -9.04 -46.13 8.46
N SER A 397 -10.37 -46.12 8.45
CA SER A 397 -11.17 -46.33 7.22
C SER A 397 -11.13 -45.17 6.23
N GLN A 398 -10.64 -44.00 6.66
CA GLN A 398 -10.46 -42.81 5.82
C GLN A 398 -8.99 -42.59 5.39
N TYR A 399 -8.05 -43.39 5.92
CA TYR A 399 -6.65 -43.26 5.50
C TYR A 399 -6.48 -43.83 4.09
N ILE A 400 -6.04 -42.98 3.16
CA ILE A 400 -5.83 -43.38 1.77
C ILE A 400 -4.50 -44.10 1.65
N THR A 401 -4.51 -45.30 1.07
CA THR A 401 -3.27 -45.98 0.71
C THR A 401 -2.66 -45.26 -0.49
N LYS A 402 -1.46 -44.71 -0.32
CA LYS A 402 -0.78 -43.90 -1.33
C LYS A 402 -0.22 -44.77 -2.46
N PRO A 403 -0.69 -44.61 -3.70
CA PRO A 403 -0.07 -45.27 -4.85
C PRO A 403 1.20 -44.51 -5.26
N GLU A 404 2.26 -45.26 -5.59
CA GLU A 404 3.48 -44.73 -6.20
C GLU A 404 3.13 -44.10 -7.56
N PRO A 405 3.66 -42.89 -7.89
CA PRO A 405 3.46 -42.31 -9.20
C PRO A 405 4.08 -43.19 -10.28
N SER A 406 3.31 -43.51 -11.31
CA SER A 406 3.86 -44.10 -12.53
C SER A 406 4.35 -42.98 -13.46
N ALA A 407 5.54 -43.18 -14.03
CA ALA A 407 6.04 -42.33 -15.11
C ALA A 407 5.45 -42.83 -16.44
N VAL A 408 4.75 -41.95 -17.15
CA VAL A 408 4.07 -42.26 -18.41
C VAL A 408 4.41 -41.17 -19.43
N THR A 409 4.87 -41.56 -20.61
CA THR A 409 5.15 -40.61 -21.70
C THR A 409 3.86 -39.94 -22.19
N ILE A 410 3.96 -38.73 -22.74
CA ILE A 410 2.80 -38.05 -23.33
C ILE A 410 2.15 -38.91 -24.42
N LEU A 411 2.96 -39.58 -25.25
CA LEU A 411 2.46 -40.49 -26.29
C LEU A 411 1.66 -41.65 -25.68
N ALA A 412 2.21 -42.35 -24.69
CA ALA A 412 1.53 -43.47 -24.04
C ALA A 412 0.25 -43.03 -23.31
N LEU A 413 0.25 -41.83 -22.71
CA LEU A 413 -0.94 -41.26 -22.08
C LEU A 413 -2.02 -40.95 -23.11
N SER A 414 -1.66 -40.35 -24.25
CA SER A 414 -2.58 -40.07 -25.36
C SER A 414 -3.22 -41.37 -25.87
N ASP A 415 -2.43 -42.43 -26.05
CA ASP A 415 -2.92 -43.74 -26.46
C ASP A 415 -3.83 -44.37 -25.40
N LYS A 416 -3.48 -44.26 -24.12
CA LYS A 416 -4.33 -44.73 -23.01
C LYS A 416 -5.67 -43.98 -23.03
N MET A 417 -5.68 -42.68 -23.30
CA MET A 417 -6.90 -41.86 -23.39
C MET A 417 -7.80 -42.27 -24.56
N LYS A 418 -7.22 -42.66 -25.71
CA LYS A 418 -7.97 -43.15 -26.88
C LYS A 418 -8.60 -44.52 -26.62
N LYS A 419 -7.86 -45.43 -25.97
CA LYS A 419 -8.25 -46.84 -25.78
C LYS A 419 -9.18 -47.08 -24.59
N SER A 420 -9.05 -46.27 -23.53
CA SER A 420 -9.83 -46.44 -22.28
C SER A 420 -10.93 -45.39 -22.14
N ASN A 421 -11.85 -45.62 -21.19
CA ASN A 421 -12.81 -44.59 -20.81
C ASN A 421 -12.15 -43.57 -19.89
N PHE A 422 -11.29 -42.72 -20.47
CA PHE A 422 -10.52 -41.70 -19.76
C PHE A 422 -11.18 -40.33 -19.91
N ARG A 423 -11.88 -39.89 -18.87
CA ARG A 423 -12.52 -38.58 -18.80
C ARG A 423 -11.52 -37.53 -18.33
N VAL A 424 -11.05 -36.71 -19.26
CA VAL A 424 -10.15 -35.59 -18.95
C VAL A 424 -10.89 -34.45 -18.26
N ARG A 425 -12.18 -34.27 -18.58
CA ARG A 425 -13.04 -33.24 -18.00
C ARG A 425 -14.27 -33.88 -17.30
N PRO A 426 -14.11 -34.52 -16.13
CA PRO A 426 -15.26 -34.99 -15.35
C PRO A 426 -16.16 -33.82 -14.91
N ILE A 427 -17.40 -34.13 -14.51
CA ILE A 427 -18.46 -33.14 -14.29
C ILE A 427 -18.07 -32.08 -13.24
N TYR A 428 -17.33 -32.44 -12.18
CA TYR A 428 -16.91 -31.51 -11.12
C TYR A 428 -15.78 -30.56 -11.53
N GLN A 429 -15.10 -30.81 -12.64
CA GLN A 429 -14.02 -29.95 -13.12
C GLN A 429 -14.53 -28.69 -13.82
N ARG A 430 -13.67 -27.67 -13.85
CA ARG A 430 -13.93 -26.41 -14.57
C ARG A 430 -13.71 -26.53 -16.08
N ASN A 431 -14.19 -25.54 -16.81
CA ASN A 431 -13.91 -25.38 -18.24
C ASN A 431 -12.44 -25.02 -18.50
N GLU A 432 -12.04 -25.05 -19.78
CA GLU A 432 -10.70 -24.65 -20.20
C GLU A 432 -10.49 -23.13 -20.02
N VAL A 433 -9.52 -22.76 -19.18
CA VAL A 433 -9.29 -21.34 -18.77
C VAL A 433 -7.84 -20.87 -18.93
N MET A 434 -6.88 -21.78 -19.07
CA MET A 434 -5.48 -21.40 -19.30
C MET A 434 -5.38 -20.61 -20.61
N ASN A 435 -4.66 -19.50 -20.66
CA ASN A 435 -4.47 -18.74 -21.91
C ASN A 435 -3.32 -19.34 -22.76
N ILE A 436 -3.17 -18.87 -24.01
CA ILE A 436 -2.13 -19.36 -24.93
C ILE A 436 -0.72 -19.10 -24.39
N ASP A 437 -0.49 -17.97 -23.71
CA ASP A 437 0.82 -17.63 -23.14
C ASP A 437 1.23 -18.65 -22.05
N LYS A 438 0.32 -18.98 -21.12
CA LYS A 438 0.58 -20.00 -20.08
C LYS A 438 0.70 -21.40 -20.67
N ALA A 439 -0.11 -21.73 -21.68
CA ALA A 439 -0.01 -23.01 -22.39
C ALA A 439 1.36 -23.14 -23.10
N SER A 440 1.82 -22.08 -23.77
CA SER A 440 3.14 -22.04 -24.42
C SER A 440 4.28 -22.19 -23.40
N SER A 441 4.19 -21.51 -22.25
CA SER A 441 5.14 -21.66 -21.15
C SER A 441 5.19 -23.09 -20.58
N LEU A 442 4.07 -23.82 -20.58
CA LEU A 442 4.02 -25.23 -20.19
C LEU A 442 4.75 -26.11 -21.22
N ILE A 443 4.47 -25.93 -22.52
CA ILE A 443 5.15 -26.67 -23.60
C ILE A 443 6.66 -26.41 -23.56
N GLU A 444 7.07 -25.17 -23.32
CA GLU A 444 8.49 -24.83 -23.17
C GLU A 444 9.13 -25.53 -21.95
N SER A 445 8.39 -25.73 -20.87
CA SER A 445 8.87 -26.49 -19.70
C SER A 445 9.14 -27.95 -20.06
N ILE A 446 8.26 -28.55 -20.89
CA ILE A 446 8.42 -29.91 -21.43
C ILE A 446 9.67 -29.98 -22.32
N LEU A 447 9.88 -29.00 -23.19
CA LEU A 447 11.05 -28.93 -24.08
C LEU A 447 12.39 -28.79 -23.31
N LEU A 448 12.34 -28.16 -22.13
CA LEU A 448 13.47 -28.00 -21.20
C LEU A 448 13.63 -29.19 -20.22
N ASP A 449 12.82 -30.25 -20.35
CA ASP A 449 12.80 -31.41 -19.47
C ASP A 449 12.55 -31.08 -17.98
N ILE A 450 11.83 -29.99 -17.71
CA ILE A 450 11.45 -29.59 -16.36
C ILE A 450 10.27 -30.44 -15.90
N LYS A 451 10.46 -31.27 -14.86
CA LYS A 451 9.40 -32.12 -14.31
C LYS A 451 8.16 -31.32 -13.93
N LEU A 452 7.01 -31.69 -14.50
CA LEU A 452 5.74 -31.08 -14.14
C LEU A 452 5.19 -31.71 -12.86
N PRO A 453 4.35 -30.99 -12.07
CA PRO A 453 3.67 -31.61 -10.93
C PRO A 453 2.86 -32.85 -11.37
N PRO A 454 2.54 -33.79 -10.48
CA PRO A 454 1.80 -34.99 -10.87
C PRO A 454 0.40 -34.69 -11.40
N ILE A 455 -0.09 -35.57 -12.27
CA ILE A 455 -1.50 -35.65 -12.71
C ILE A 455 -2.20 -36.64 -11.81
N PHE A 456 -3.36 -36.25 -11.27
CA PHE A 456 -4.15 -37.10 -10.39
C PHE A 456 -5.32 -37.68 -11.17
N VAL A 457 -5.42 -39.01 -11.16
CA VAL A 457 -6.46 -39.77 -11.85
C VAL A 457 -7.16 -40.65 -10.82
N PHE A 458 -8.48 -40.60 -10.79
CA PHE A 458 -9.30 -41.49 -9.98
C PHE A 458 -9.92 -42.57 -10.87
N LYS A 459 -9.79 -43.82 -10.46
CA LYS A 459 -10.42 -44.96 -11.13
C LYS A 459 -11.64 -45.39 -10.33
N ASN A 460 -12.83 -45.12 -10.88
CA ASN A 460 -14.09 -45.43 -10.21
C ASN A 460 -14.46 -46.92 -10.30
N LYS A 461 -15.54 -47.32 -9.61
CA LYS A 461 -16.01 -48.72 -9.56
C LYS A 461 -16.38 -49.28 -10.94
N SER A 462 -16.75 -48.42 -11.88
CA SER A 462 -17.04 -48.76 -13.27
C SER A 462 -15.79 -48.80 -14.17
N SER A 463 -14.58 -48.76 -13.58
CA SER A 463 -13.29 -48.70 -14.28
C SER A 463 -13.11 -47.49 -15.21
N VAL A 464 -13.89 -46.42 -15.00
CA VAL A 464 -13.71 -45.14 -15.69
C VAL A 464 -12.60 -44.37 -14.98
N LEU A 465 -11.67 -43.83 -15.76
CA LEU A 465 -10.57 -43.00 -15.28
C LEU A 465 -10.99 -41.53 -15.37
N GLU A 466 -10.94 -40.81 -14.27
CA GLU A 466 -11.35 -39.40 -14.18
C GLU A 466 -10.20 -38.53 -13.69
N VAL A 467 -9.92 -37.42 -14.38
CA VAL A 467 -8.86 -36.50 -13.95
C VAL A 467 -9.34 -35.64 -12.78
N VAL A 468 -8.72 -35.85 -11.61
CA VAL A 468 -8.97 -35.08 -10.39
C VAL A 468 -8.15 -33.79 -10.37
N ASP A 469 -6.90 -33.82 -10.82
CA ASP A 469 -6.06 -32.62 -10.96
C ASP A 469 -5.10 -32.75 -12.13
N GLY A 470 -4.74 -31.61 -12.74
CA GLY A 470 -3.88 -31.56 -13.90
C GLY A 470 -4.61 -31.44 -15.24
N GLN A 471 -5.95 -31.36 -15.24
CA GLN A 471 -6.76 -31.20 -16.44
C GLN A 471 -6.23 -30.10 -17.37
N GLN A 472 -5.97 -28.88 -16.86
CA GLN A 472 -5.55 -27.76 -17.72
C GLN A 472 -4.18 -28.00 -18.38
N ARG A 473 -3.31 -28.81 -17.76
CA ARG A 473 -2.02 -29.19 -18.32
C ARG A 473 -2.19 -30.22 -19.43
N ILE A 474 -3.04 -31.23 -19.20
CA ILE A 474 -3.42 -32.20 -20.24
C ILE A 474 -4.04 -31.48 -21.43
N LEU A 475 -5.02 -30.61 -21.21
CA LEU A 475 -5.70 -29.87 -22.28
C LEU A 475 -4.73 -28.98 -23.08
N ALA A 476 -3.77 -28.33 -22.42
CA ALA A 476 -2.74 -27.56 -23.10
C ALA A 476 -1.81 -28.45 -23.95
N ILE A 477 -1.39 -29.61 -23.43
CA ILE A 477 -0.57 -30.57 -24.18
C ILE A 477 -1.35 -31.10 -25.39
N LEU A 478 -2.55 -31.66 -25.16
CA LEU A 478 -3.42 -32.18 -26.21
C LEU A 478 -3.77 -31.12 -27.25
N GLY A 479 -3.99 -29.88 -26.80
CA GLY A 479 -4.28 -28.77 -27.69
C GLY A 479 -3.10 -28.33 -28.55
N PHE A 480 -1.87 -28.43 -28.05
CA PHE A 480 -0.71 -28.14 -28.87
C PHE A 480 -0.49 -29.22 -29.94
N ILE A 481 -0.60 -30.49 -29.55
CA ILE A 481 -0.40 -31.65 -30.46
C ILE A 481 -1.58 -31.89 -31.41
N GLY A 482 -2.77 -31.33 -31.11
CA GLY A 482 -3.97 -31.46 -31.95
C GLY A 482 -4.80 -32.72 -31.69
N GLU A 483 -4.69 -33.31 -30.50
CA GLU A 483 -5.38 -34.54 -30.13
C GLU A 483 -6.74 -34.30 -29.47
N THR A 484 -7.62 -35.31 -29.58
CA THR A 484 -8.97 -35.30 -28.97
C THR A 484 -8.96 -35.86 -27.55
N TYR A 485 -9.97 -35.52 -26.76
CA TYR A 485 -10.18 -36.06 -25.41
C TYR A 485 -11.66 -36.31 -25.12
N ARG A 486 -11.97 -37.14 -24.11
CA ARG A 486 -13.36 -37.34 -23.66
C ARG A 486 -13.76 -36.32 -22.58
N ASP A 487 -14.89 -35.65 -22.79
CA ASP A 487 -15.44 -34.67 -21.86
C ASP A 487 -16.37 -35.28 -20.79
N GLU A 488 -17.14 -34.45 -20.08
CA GLU A 488 -18.05 -34.84 -19.00
C GLU A 488 -19.18 -35.76 -19.47
N THR A 489 -19.56 -35.67 -20.75
CA THR A 489 -20.58 -36.53 -21.36
C THR A 489 -19.97 -37.87 -21.83
N GLY A 490 -18.64 -37.97 -21.84
CA GLY A 490 -17.90 -39.08 -22.44
C GLY A 490 -17.72 -38.95 -23.96
N THR A 491 -18.14 -37.83 -24.55
CA THR A 491 -18.01 -37.55 -25.98
C THR A 491 -16.57 -37.14 -26.32
N SER A 492 -16.06 -37.61 -27.45
CA SER A 492 -14.74 -37.19 -27.94
C SER A 492 -14.83 -35.79 -28.55
N VAL A 493 -14.10 -34.85 -27.98
CA VAL A 493 -14.08 -33.44 -28.38
C VAL A 493 -12.65 -32.92 -28.51
N ARG A 494 -12.49 -31.74 -29.11
CA ARG A 494 -11.22 -31.00 -29.15
C ARG A 494 -11.22 -29.87 -28.12
N THR A 495 -10.03 -29.51 -27.66
CA THR A 495 -9.79 -28.29 -26.88
C THR A 495 -10.23 -27.03 -27.63
N ASN A 496 -10.56 -25.97 -26.88
CA ASN A 496 -10.83 -24.65 -27.46
C ASN A 496 -9.59 -23.97 -28.06
N LYS A 497 -8.40 -24.54 -27.82
CA LYS A 497 -7.09 -24.12 -28.34
C LYS A 497 -6.47 -25.18 -29.23
N ASN A 498 -7.28 -25.91 -29.98
CA ASN A 498 -6.76 -26.93 -30.88
C ASN A 498 -5.72 -26.34 -31.86
N GLU A 499 -4.54 -26.95 -31.89
CA GLU A 499 -3.40 -26.59 -32.73
C GLU A 499 -2.96 -25.12 -32.59
N PHE A 500 -2.91 -24.63 -31.34
CA PHE A 500 -2.45 -23.27 -31.07
C PHE A 500 -0.96 -23.08 -31.42
N ARG A 501 -0.60 -21.83 -31.73
CA ARG A 501 0.79 -21.42 -32.02
C ARG A 501 1.50 -21.02 -30.73
N LEU A 502 2.75 -21.45 -30.55
CA LEU A 502 3.57 -21.04 -29.40
C LEU A 502 3.73 -19.51 -29.40
N LYS A 503 3.73 -18.92 -28.21
CA LYS A 503 3.83 -17.47 -28.04
C LYS A 503 4.53 -17.10 -26.73
N ASN A 504 5.33 -16.03 -26.79
CA ASN A 504 6.00 -15.44 -25.64
C ASN A 504 6.91 -16.45 -24.91
N LEU A 505 7.58 -17.31 -25.69
CA LEU A 505 8.60 -18.21 -25.17
C LEU A 505 9.76 -17.39 -24.61
N SER A 506 10.31 -17.86 -23.49
CA SER A 506 11.34 -17.11 -22.77
C SER A 506 12.75 -17.51 -23.16
N VAL A 507 12.92 -18.79 -23.49
CA VAL A 507 14.19 -19.45 -23.81
C VAL A 507 14.17 -19.93 -25.27
N TYR A 508 13.13 -20.66 -25.68
CA TYR A 508 12.98 -21.19 -27.05
C TYR A 508 12.32 -20.18 -28.00
N ARG A 509 12.82 -18.93 -28.03
CA ARG A 509 12.20 -17.83 -28.79
C ARG A 509 12.12 -18.10 -30.29
N GLU A 510 13.03 -18.92 -30.83
CA GLU A 510 13.03 -19.33 -32.23
C GLU A 510 11.84 -20.23 -32.60
N LEU A 511 11.13 -20.77 -31.62
CA LEU A 511 9.92 -21.57 -31.80
C LEU A 511 8.63 -20.73 -31.69
N ASP A 512 8.72 -19.44 -31.37
CA ASP A 512 7.54 -18.56 -31.32
C ASP A 512 6.84 -18.54 -32.68
N GLY A 513 5.50 -18.60 -32.63
CA GLY A 513 4.64 -18.66 -33.80
C GLY A 513 4.47 -20.05 -34.41
N LYS A 514 5.30 -21.05 -34.05
CA LYS A 514 5.20 -22.41 -34.62
C LYS A 514 4.07 -23.23 -33.99
N LYS A 515 3.42 -24.08 -34.81
CA LYS A 515 2.55 -25.19 -34.40
C LYS A 515 3.35 -26.47 -34.18
N PHE A 516 2.77 -27.46 -33.50
CA PHE A 516 3.42 -28.77 -33.31
C PHE A 516 3.93 -29.41 -34.62
N ASN A 517 3.11 -29.40 -35.69
CA ASN A 517 3.50 -29.98 -36.98
C ASN A 517 4.61 -29.20 -37.70
N GLU A 518 4.81 -27.93 -37.35
CA GLU A 518 5.83 -27.03 -37.92
C GLU A 518 7.16 -27.11 -37.14
N LEU A 519 7.23 -27.91 -36.06
CA LEU A 519 8.47 -28.16 -35.31
C LEU A 519 9.35 -29.20 -36.00
N ASP A 520 10.66 -29.11 -35.77
CA ASP A 520 11.60 -30.16 -36.18
C ASP A 520 11.33 -31.44 -35.37
N GLU A 521 11.61 -32.61 -35.95
CA GLU A 521 11.34 -33.92 -35.32
C GLU A 521 11.96 -34.04 -33.92
N LYS A 522 13.18 -33.51 -33.73
CA LYS A 522 13.85 -33.46 -32.42
C LYS A 522 12.95 -32.85 -31.32
N TYR A 523 12.18 -31.80 -31.63
CA TYR A 523 11.34 -31.12 -30.65
C TYR A 523 10.00 -31.85 -30.46
N LYS A 524 9.48 -32.49 -31.51
CA LYS A 524 8.28 -33.34 -31.44
C LYS A 524 8.54 -34.55 -30.55
N ASP A 525 9.63 -35.28 -30.79
CA ASP A 525 10.03 -36.46 -30.02
C ASP A 525 10.17 -36.10 -28.54
N ARG A 526 10.85 -34.99 -28.24
CA ARG A 526 10.97 -34.48 -26.87
C ARG A 526 9.63 -34.23 -26.18
N ILE A 527 8.65 -33.68 -26.90
CA ILE A 527 7.32 -33.45 -26.34
C ILE A 527 6.61 -34.78 -26.12
N LEU A 528 6.66 -35.70 -27.08
CA LEU A 528 5.93 -36.97 -27.02
C LEU A 528 6.52 -37.94 -25.97
N ASP A 529 7.84 -37.95 -25.82
CA ASP A 529 8.59 -38.83 -24.93
C ASP A 529 8.73 -38.28 -23.51
N PHE A 530 8.31 -37.04 -23.27
CA PHE A 530 8.38 -36.45 -21.95
C PHE A 530 7.52 -37.23 -20.94
N ASN A 531 8.13 -37.56 -19.80
CA ASN A 531 7.53 -38.37 -18.76
C ASN A 531 6.66 -37.54 -17.81
N LEU A 532 5.34 -37.77 -17.85
CA LEU A 532 4.40 -37.26 -16.87
C LEU A 532 4.31 -38.22 -15.67
N SER A 533 4.32 -37.65 -14.46
CA SER A 533 4.02 -38.41 -13.24
C SER A 533 2.51 -38.53 -13.05
N ILE A 534 1.98 -39.74 -13.07
CA ILE A 534 0.55 -40.02 -12.88
C ILE A 534 0.32 -40.73 -11.54
N VAL A 535 -0.60 -40.21 -10.75
CA VAL A 535 -1.06 -40.81 -9.49
C VAL A 535 -2.46 -41.33 -9.72
N GLU A 536 -2.58 -42.66 -9.83
CA GLU A 536 -3.86 -43.34 -10.04
C GLU A 536 -4.40 -43.84 -8.70
N ILE A 537 -5.51 -43.26 -8.23
CA ILE A 537 -6.21 -43.67 -7.01
C ILE A 537 -7.32 -44.63 -7.40
N ASP A 538 -7.18 -45.90 -7.02
CA ASP A 538 -8.17 -46.94 -7.31
C ASP A 538 -9.22 -47.04 -6.20
N SER A 539 -10.50 -46.95 -6.59
CA SER A 539 -11.65 -47.11 -5.70
C SER A 539 -11.78 -48.50 -5.08
N SER A 540 -11.18 -49.54 -5.68
CA SER A 540 -11.13 -50.90 -5.11
C SER A 540 -10.22 -51.00 -3.89
N ILE A 541 -9.18 -50.15 -3.82
CA ILE A 541 -8.26 -50.05 -2.69
C ILE A 541 -8.80 -49.04 -1.66
N ASN A 542 -9.45 -47.98 -2.14
CA ASN A 542 -9.89 -46.86 -1.32
C ASN A 542 -11.42 -46.65 -1.45
N GLU A 543 -12.22 -47.59 -0.93
CA GLU A 543 -13.67 -47.62 -1.15
C GLU A 543 -14.42 -46.36 -0.69
N LYS A 544 -13.94 -45.71 0.38
CA LYS A 544 -14.53 -44.49 0.96
C LYS A 544 -13.92 -43.19 0.40
N PHE A 545 -13.03 -43.27 -0.58
CA PHE A 545 -12.38 -42.08 -1.14
C PHE A 545 -13.35 -41.26 -2.01
N ASN A 546 -13.40 -39.95 -1.76
CA ASN A 546 -14.16 -39.02 -2.57
C ASN A 546 -13.22 -38.18 -3.47
N PRO A 547 -13.27 -38.33 -4.81
CA PRO A 547 -12.44 -37.56 -5.74
C PRO A 547 -12.72 -36.05 -5.71
N ILE A 548 -13.94 -35.65 -5.37
CA ILE A 548 -14.33 -34.22 -5.26
C ILE A 548 -13.62 -33.57 -4.08
N ASP A 549 -13.53 -34.26 -2.94
CA ASP A 549 -12.80 -33.76 -1.77
C ASP A 549 -11.31 -33.55 -2.10
N LEU A 550 -10.67 -34.50 -2.80
CA LEU A 550 -9.30 -34.31 -3.26
C LEU A 550 -9.16 -33.14 -4.25
N PHE A 551 -10.08 -33.01 -5.21
CA PHE A 551 -10.10 -31.88 -6.14
C PHE A 551 -10.16 -30.55 -5.40
N ILE A 552 -11.06 -30.42 -4.41
CA ILE A 552 -11.18 -29.23 -3.57
C ILE A 552 -9.92 -29.05 -2.72
N ARG A 553 -9.30 -30.11 -2.18
CA ARG A 553 -8.06 -30.01 -1.38
C ARG A 553 -6.90 -29.42 -2.16
N LEU A 554 -6.70 -29.93 -3.38
CA LEU A 554 -5.63 -29.50 -4.27
C LEU A 554 -5.86 -28.07 -4.80
N ASN A 555 -7.12 -27.66 -4.99
CA ASN A 555 -7.44 -26.43 -5.71
C ASN A 555 -8.09 -25.31 -4.87
N SER A 556 -8.51 -25.57 -3.63
CA SER A 556 -9.18 -24.58 -2.77
C SER A 556 -8.21 -23.59 -2.13
N LYS A 557 -8.64 -22.34 -1.97
CA LYS A 557 -7.83 -21.22 -1.45
C LYS A 557 -6.42 -21.17 -2.05
N PRO A 558 -6.29 -21.08 -3.38
CA PRO A 558 -4.97 -20.86 -3.97
C PRO A 558 -4.50 -19.48 -3.48
N TYR A 559 -3.28 -19.43 -2.94
CA TYR A 559 -2.60 -18.16 -2.65
C TYR A 559 -1.62 -17.92 -3.82
N PRO A 560 -2.07 -17.67 -5.06
CA PRO A 560 -1.13 -17.47 -6.16
C PRO A 560 -0.27 -16.24 -5.86
N ILE A 561 0.92 -16.23 -6.44
CA ILE A 561 1.72 -15.01 -6.55
C ILE A 561 1.00 -14.12 -7.56
N LYS A 562 0.69 -12.89 -7.15
CA LYS A 562 0.03 -11.94 -8.05
C LYS A 562 1.02 -11.44 -9.09
N GLU A 563 0.62 -11.42 -10.35
CA GLU A 563 1.42 -10.81 -11.42
C GLU A 563 1.65 -9.32 -11.14
N ASN A 564 2.83 -8.82 -11.56
CA ASN A 564 3.22 -7.42 -11.39
C ASN A 564 3.17 -6.92 -9.93
N THR A 565 3.61 -7.76 -9.00
CA THR A 565 3.78 -7.43 -7.58
C THR A 565 5.19 -7.79 -7.13
N PHE A 566 5.62 -7.26 -5.98
CA PHE A 566 6.96 -7.56 -5.46
C PHE A 566 7.16 -9.05 -5.17
N GLU A 567 6.11 -9.79 -4.79
CA GLU A 567 6.17 -11.26 -4.64
C GLU A 567 6.69 -11.94 -5.92
N MET A 568 6.35 -11.42 -7.10
CA MET A 568 6.83 -11.91 -8.39
C MET A 568 8.15 -11.26 -8.82
N TRP A 569 8.31 -9.95 -8.63
CA TRP A 569 9.53 -9.24 -9.01
C TRP A 569 10.77 -9.79 -8.31
N ASN A 570 10.61 -10.15 -7.03
CA ASN A 570 11.63 -10.79 -6.22
C ASN A 570 12.17 -12.10 -6.83
N SER A 571 11.42 -12.75 -7.73
CA SER A 571 11.82 -14.00 -8.38
C SER A 571 12.43 -13.88 -9.76
N TYR A 572 12.45 -12.70 -10.39
CA TYR A 572 13.09 -12.55 -11.71
C TYR A 572 13.97 -11.31 -11.86
N ALA A 573 13.81 -10.31 -11.00
CA ALA A 573 14.68 -9.14 -11.03
C ALA A 573 16.10 -9.49 -10.58
N HIS A 574 17.06 -8.68 -11.04
CA HIS A 574 18.46 -8.80 -10.68
C HIS A 574 18.65 -8.85 -9.15
N ILE A 575 19.52 -9.74 -8.67
CA ILE A 575 19.73 -9.99 -7.24
C ILE A 575 20.14 -8.73 -6.47
N ASP A 576 21.05 -7.93 -7.03
CA ASP A 576 21.50 -6.66 -6.42
C ASP A 576 20.36 -5.66 -6.21
N ILE A 577 19.47 -5.51 -7.19
CA ILE A 577 18.30 -4.62 -7.09
C ILE A 577 17.41 -5.08 -5.93
N ILE A 578 17.12 -6.39 -5.87
CA ILE A 578 16.28 -6.97 -4.83
C ILE A 578 16.90 -6.84 -3.44
N LYS A 579 18.19 -7.14 -3.30
CA LYS A 579 18.92 -6.97 -2.04
C LYS A 579 18.86 -5.52 -1.58
N LYS A 580 19.17 -4.57 -2.46
CA LYS A 580 19.14 -3.14 -2.16
C LYS A 580 17.77 -2.66 -1.72
N ILE A 581 16.69 -3.05 -2.43
CA ILE A 581 15.32 -2.70 -2.04
C ILE A 581 14.98 -3.24 -0.65
N LYS A 582 15.31 -4.50 -0.36
CA LYS A 582 15.02 -5.13 0.93
C LYS A 582 15.82 -4.53 2.07
N GLU A 583 17.11 -4.28 1.86
CA GLU A 583 17.98 -3.63 2.83
C GLU A 583 17.48 -2.22 3.17
N ASN A 584 17.11 -1.45 2.15
CA ASN A 584 16.59 -0.10 2.33
C ASN A 584 15.25 -0.10 3.03
N MET A 585 14.35 -1.00 2.63
CA MET A 585 13.06 -1.15 3.29
C MET A 585 13.21 -1.60 4.74
N GLY A 586 14.13 -2.51 5.05
CA GLY A 586 14.42 -2.93 6.43
C GLY A 586 14.87 -1.79 7.34
N LYS A 587 15.57 -0.78 6.79
CA LYS A 587 16.01 0.41 7.55
C LYS A 587 14.90 1.41 7.85
N ILE A 588 13.82 1.44 7.05
CA ILE A 588 12.77 2.46 7.14
C ILE A 588 11.39 1.91 7.51
N SER A 589 11.22 0.59 7.48
CA SER A 589 9.92 -0.09 7.58
C SER A 589 9.18 0.15 8.90
N ASN A 590 9.85 0.67 9.93
CA ASN A 590 9.22 0.97 11.20
C ASN A 590 8.27 2.17 11.13
N TRP A 591 8.51 3.12 10.21
CA TRP A 591 7.65 4.30 10.05
C TRP A 591 7.19 4.53 8.61
N PHE A 592 7.97 4.13 7.61
CA PHE A 592 7.65 4.24 6.19
C PHE A 592 7.09 2.91 5.67
N TYR A 593 5.77 2.75 5.78
CA TYR A 593 5.07 1.52 5.37
C TYR A 593 3.62 1.81 4.96
N ILE A 594 3.01 0.87 4.22
CA ILE A 594 1.56 0.80 3.96
C ILE A 594 0.89 -0.10 4.98
N THR A 595 1.50 -1.26 5.22
CA THR A 595 1.07 -2.25 6.19
C THR A 595 2.20 -2.45 7.20
N LYS A 596 1.88 -2.53 8.50
CA LYS A 596 2.90 -2.77 9.53
C LYS A 596 3.74 -3.99 9.17
N PRO A 597 5.08 -3.98 9.37
CA PRO A 597 5.97 -5.04 8.89
C PRO A 597 5.59 -6.46 9.33
N ALA A 598 5.09 -6.61 10.56
CA ALA A 598 4.61 -7.89 11.11
C ALA A 598 3.37 -8.42 10.38
N SER A 599 2.50 -7.54 9.88
CA SER A 599 1.28 -7.89 9.16
C SER A 599 1.48 -7.96 7.65
N ASP A 600 2.57 -7.40 7.12
CA ASP A 600 2.88 -7.41 5.69
C ASP A 600 3.44 -8.76 5.24
N LYS A 601 2.52 -9.72 5.09
CA LYS A 601 2.79 -11.07 4.57
C LYS A 601 3.04 -11.09 3.05
N ARG A 602 2.72 -10.00 2.34
CA ARG A 602 2.66 -9.94 0.88
C ARG A 602 3.71 -9.02 0.25
N MET A 603 4.63 -8.50 1.06
CA MET A 603 5.74 -7.63 0.60
C MET A 603 5.23 -6.35 -0.07
N GLN A 604 4.13 -5.80 0.47
CA GLN A 604 3.50 -4.59 -0.04
C GLN A 604 4.38 -3.35 0.18
N ASN A 605 5.19 -3.36 1.23
CA ASN A 605 6.11 -2.26 1.52
C ASN A 605 7.29 -2.24 0.52
N GLU A 606 7.80 -3.41 0.13
CA GLU A 606 8.78 -3.54 -0.95
C GLU A 606 8.16 -3.22 -2.32
N GLU A 607 6.89 -3.57 -2.56
CA GLU A 607 6.16 -3.14 -3.76
C GLU A 607 6.05 -1.62 -3.84
N LEU A 608 5.72 -0.95 -2.73
CA LEU A 608 5.70 0.52 -2.64
C LEU A 608 7.04 1.11 -3.06
N TYR A 609 8.12 0.66 -2.41
CA TYR A 609 9.45 1.20 -2.67
C TYR A 609 9.87 1.01 -4.13
N THR A 610 9.67 -0.20 -4.66
CA THR A 610 9.97 -0.52 -6.06
C THR A 610 9.17 0.36 -7.01
N THR A 611 7.92 0.65 -6.69
CA THR A 611 7.08 1.50 -7.54
C THR A 611 7.53 2.96 -7.52
N LEU A 612 8.02 3.47 -6.38
CA LEU A 612 8.62 4.81 -6.31
C LEU A 612 9.91 4.89 -7.13
N VAL A 613 10.75 3.85 -7.07
CA VAL A 613 11.98 3.77 -7.89
C VAL A 613 11.64 3.71 -9.38
N TYR A 614 10.60 2.96 -9.76
CA TYR A 614 10.09 2.94 -11.13
C TYR A 614 9.58 4.33 -11.57
N LEU A 615 8.81 5.01 -10.71
CA LEU A 615 8.29 6.34 -11.00
C LEU A 615 9.44 7.33 -11.27
N GLU A 616 10.46 7.33 -10.41
CA GLU A 616 11.67 8.13 -10.59
C GLU A 616 12.42 7.80 -11.87
N ASN A 617 12.64 6.51 -12.13
CA ASN A 617 13.37 6.07 -13.31
C ASN A 617 12.71 6.55 -14.62
N ARG A 618 11.37 6.52 -14.68
CA ARG A 618 10.58 6.96 -15.84
C ARG A 618 10.58 8.48 -16.01
N LEU A 619 10.52 9.23 -14.91
CA LEU A 619 10.61 10.68 -14.93
C LEU A 619 12.01 11.14 -15.40
N THR A 620 13.07 10.52 -14.89
CA THR A 620 14.45 10.96 -15.12
C THR A 620 15.04 10.42 -16.43
N TYR A 621 15.01 9.10 -16.64
CA TYR A 621 15.61 8.48 -17.82
C TYR A 621 14.62 8.28 -18.97
N GLY A 622 13.37 7.96 -18.64
CA GLY A 622 12.29 7.86 -19.64
C GLY A 622 11.83 9.21 -20.20
N LYS A 623 12.06 10.30 -19.46
CA LYS A 623 11.54 11.65 -19.76
C LYS A 623 10.03 11.64 -20.02
N GLU A 624 9.31 10.76 -19.32
CA GLU A 624 7.87 10.59 -19.45
C GLU A 624 7.14 11.63 -18.59
N ASN A 625 6.00 12.15 -19.09
CA ASN A 625 5.16 13.05 -18.29
C ASN A 625 4.47 12.29 -17.16
N LEU A 626 4.32 12.92 -15.99
CA LEU A 626 3.72 12.31 -14.80
C LEU A 626 2.33 11.70 -15.09
N GLY A 627 1.47 12.40 -15.84
CA GLY A 627 0.13 11.92 -16.21
C GLY A 627 0.11 10.71 -17.14
N LYS A 628 1.22 10.35 -17.81
CA LYS A 628 1.32 9.08 -18.55
C LYS A 628 1.59 7.90 -17.60
N ILE A 629 2.32 8.16 -16.50
CA ILE A 629 2.76 7.15 -15.54
C ILE A 629 1.69 6.92 -14.46
N LEU A 630 1.07 7.99 -13.99
CA LEU A 630 0.01 8.01 -12.97
C LEU A 630 -1.33 8.34 -13.61
N ASP A 631 -2.22 7.36 -13.57
CA ASP A 631 -3.63 7.48 -13.91
C ASP A 631 -4.37 8.06 -12.69
N VAL A 632 -4.63 9.36 -12.73
CA VAL A 632 -5.37 10.12 -11.71
C VAL A 632 -6.80 10.28 -12.22
N TYR A 633 -7.78 9.90 -11.42
CA TYR A 633 -9.19 9.94 -11.82
C TYR A 633 -10.10 10.17 -10.63
N LYS A 634 -11.29 10.73 -10.90
CA LYS A 634 -12.33 10.95 -9.88
C LYS A 634 -13.10 9.66 -9.60
N MET A 635 -13.17 9.26 -8.34
CA MET A 635 -13.96 8.14 -7.84
C MET A 635 -14.90 8.62 -6.74
N ARG A 636 -16.19 8.82 -7.07
CA ARG A 636 -17.19 9.52 -6.23
C ARG A 636 -16.74 10.97 -6.00
N ASN A 637 -16.66 11.40 -4.75
CA ASN A 637 -16.19 12.73 -4.34
C ASN A 637 -14.70 12.72 -4.00
N LYS A 638 -13.92 11.76 -4.54
CA LYS A 638 -12.48 11.62 -4.24
C LYS A 638 -11.66 11.59 -5.49
N ILE A 639 -10.50 12.24 -5.48
CA ILE A 639 -9.45 11.99 -6.47
C ILE A 639 -8.59 10.83 -5.97
N VAL A 640 -8.44 9.83 -6.80
CA VAL A 640 -7.61 8.64 -6.55
C VAL A 640 -6.60 8.50 -7.67
N CYS A 641 -5.52 7.77 -7.41
CA CYS A 641 -4.53 7.51 -8.44
C CYS A 641 -4.01 6.08 -8.39
N ARG A 642 -3.49 5.62 -9.53
CA ARG A 642 -2.78 4.35 -9.67
C ARG A 642 -1.70 4.49 -10.74
N ILE A 643 -0.75 3.56 -10.76
CA ILE A 643 0.15 3.41 -11.90
C ILE A 643 -0.67 2.93 -13.11
N SER A 644 -0.52 3.60 -14.25
CA SER A 644 -1.30 3.37 -15.48
C SER A 644 -1.20 1.93 -15.97
N ASP A 645 0.02 1.39 -16.06
CA ASP A 645 0.26 -0.01 -16.42
C ASP A 645 1.37 -0.61 -15.54
N LYS A 646 1.02 -1.54 -14.64
CA LYS A 646 2.03 -2.22 -13.81
C LYS A 646 2.95 -3.15 -14.61
N LYS A 647 2.59 -3.56 -15.83
CA LYS A 647 3.45 -4.42 -16.67
C LYS A 647 4.72 -3.70 -17.12
N THR A 648 4.72 -2.38 -17.21
CA THR A 648 5.93 -1.60 -17.55
C THR A 648 6.98 -1.69 -16.45
N ILE A 649 6.57 -1.81 -15.17
CA ILE A 649 7.47 -2.07 -14.04
C ILE A 649 8.14 -3.42 -14.22
N SER A 650 7.35 -4.45 -14.52
CA SER A 650 7.84 -5.80 -14.79
C SER A 650 8.84 -5.81 -15.96
N LYS A 651 8.52 -5.12 -17.06
CA LYS A 651 9.42 -4.99 -18.23
C LYS A 651 10.74 -4.31 -17.85
N LEU A 652 10.69 -3.23 -17.06
CA LEU A 652 11.90 -2.51 -16.61
C LEU A 652 12.80 -3.40 -15.74
N LEU A 653 12.20 -4.17 -14.82
CA LEU A 653 12.96 -5.07 -13.96
C LEU A 653 13.60 -6.23 -14.75
N VAL A 654 12.90 -6.74 -15.77
CA VAL A 654 13.46 -7.73 -16.70
C VAL A 654 14.59 -7.10 -17.52
N SER A 655 14.41 -5.90 -18.09
CA SER A 655 15.47 -5.24 -18.86
C SER A 655 16.69 -4.93 -18.02
N SER A 656 16.50 -4.51 -16.76
CA SER A 656 17.58 -4.29 -15.78
C SER A 656 18.30 -5.58 -15.36
N THR A 657 17.74 -6.75 -15.70
CA THR A 657 18.38 -8.05 -15.48
C THR A 657 19.14 -8.52 -16.72
N LEU A 658 18.89 -7.93 -17.89
CA LEU A 658 19.51 -8.30 -19.17
C LEU A 658 20.52 -7.25 -19.67
N ASN A 659 20.49 -6.04 -19.10
CA ASN A 659 21.29 -4.90 -19.54
C ASN A 659 21.83 -4.14 -18.31
N ASP A 660 23.15 -4.07 -18.20
CA ASP A 660 23.86 -3.40 -17.09
C ASP A 660 23.62 -1.88 -17.07
N GLU A 661 23.43 -1.23 -18.22
CA GLU A 661 23.13 0.21 -18.26
C GLU A 661 21.75 0.48 -17.63
N GLU A 662 20.75 -0.34 -17.94
CA GLU A 662 19.42 -0.24 -17.34
C GLU A 662 19.44 -0.56 -15.84
N LYS A 663 20.27 -1.53 -15.44
CA LYS A 663 20.53 -1.85 -14.02
C LYS A 663 21.09 -0.64 -13.28
N GLU A 664 22.12 0.02 -13.81
CA GLU A 664 22.74 1.20 -13.19
C GLU A 664 21.74 2.35 -13.10
N LYS A 665 20.95 2.63 -14.16
CA LYS A 665 19.87 3.64 -14.11
C LYS A 665 18.84 3.33 -13.03
N PHE A 666 18.49 2.06 -12.84
CA PHE A 666 17.56 1.64 -11.78
C PHE A 666 18.18 1.87 -10.39
N ILE A 667 19.46 1.52 -10.20
CA ILE A 667 20.18 1.73 -8.94
C ILE A 667 20.34 3.23 -8.62
N ASP A 668 20.61 4.07 -9.62
CA ASP A 668 20.66 5.52 -9.44
C ASP A 668 19.30 6.09 -9.02
N SER A 669 18.22 5.55 -9.58
CA SER A 669 16.85 5.90 -9.18
C SER A 669 16.57 5.51 -7.71
N ILE A 670 17.17 4.43 -7.20
CA ILE A 670 17.11 4.06 -5.77
C ILE A 670 17.72 5.17 -4.89
N LYS A 671 18.87 5.73 -5.28
CA LYS A 671 19.54 6.80 -4.51
C LYS A 671 18.67 8.06 -4.41
N VAL A 672 17.97 8.40 -5.50
CA VAL A 672 17.04 9.54 -5.49
C VAL A 672 15.84 9.28 -4.58
N VAL A 673 15.28 8.06 -4.58
CA VAL A 673 14.20 7.68 -3.66
C VAL A 673 14.67 7.69 -2.20
N GLU A 674 15.90 7.25 -1.90
CA GLU A 674 16.50 7.39 -0.56
C GLU A 674 16.59 8.87 -0.12
N ALA A 675 16.96 9.77 -1.04
CA ALA A 675 16.99 11.20 -0.78
C ALA A 675 15.58 11.77 -0.54
N PHE A 676 14.58 11.34 -1.31
CA PHE A 676 13.17 11.68 -1.08
C PHE A 676 12.69 11.23 0.31
N ILE A 677 13.02 10.02 0.75
CA ILE A 677 12.62 9.51 2.07
C ILE A 677 13.32 10.29 3.19
N SER A 678 14.57 10.72 2.96
CA SER A 678 15.31 11.59 3.88
C SER A 678 14.71 13.00 3.96
N LYS A 679 14.27 13.56 2.84
CA LYS A 679 13.47 14.81 2.77
C LYS A 679 12.18 14.68 3.55
N LEU A 680 11.44 13.58 3.35
CA LEU A 680 10.21 13.29 4.08
C LEU A 680 10.46 13.17 5.57
N LYS A 681 11.47 12.42 5.99
CA LYS A 681 11.85 12.33 7.41
C LYS A 681 12.13 13.72 8.00
N THR A 682 12.84 14.58 7.26
CA THR A 682 13.14 15.96 7.68
C THR A 682 11.87 16.82 7.78
N LEU A 683 10.92 16.64 6.85
CA LEU A 683 9.62 17.34 6.88
C LEU A 683 8.79 16.95 8.11
N LEU A 684 8.83 15.68 8.52
CA LEU A 684 7.98 15.14 9.59
C LEU A 684 8.49 15.46 11.01
N ILE A 685 9.80 15.58 11.22
CA ILE A 685 10.37 15.96 12.52
C ILE A 685 10.01 17.43 12.79
N ALA A 686 9.51 17.84 13.96
CA ALA A 686 9.23 19.27 14.21
C ALA A 686 9.82 19.88 15.48
N VAL A 687 10.46 19.06 16.33
CA VAL A 687 11.12 19.46 17.57
C VAL A 687 12.30 18.49 17.80
N ASP A 688 13.22 18.82 18.70
CA ASP A 688 14.14 17.84 19.27
C ASP A 688 13.31 16.76 19.97
N ILE A 689 13.30 15.57 19.36
CA ILE A 689 12.55 14.40 19.80
C ILE A 689 13.56 13.39 20.32
N ASP A 690 13.25 12.81 21.48
CA ASP A 690 14.01 11.70 22.01
C ASP A 690 14.08 10.53 21.00
N LYS A 691 15.25 9.91 20.84
CA LYS A 691 15.49 8.87 19.84
C LYS A 691 14.49 7.72 19.98
N ASP A 692 14.08 7.41 21.21
CA ASP A 692 13.17 6.30 21.52
C ASP A 692 11.73 6.55 21.05
N LYS A 693 11.33 7.81 20.85
CA LYS A 693 9.99 8.19 20.37
C LYS A 693 9.95 8.61 18.90
N LEU A 694 11.11 8.65 18.23
CA LEU A 694 11.22 9.16 16.88
C LEU A 694 10.36 8.38 15.88
N GLU A 695 10.36 7.05 15.93
CA GLU A 695 9.63 6.23 14.96
C GLU A 695 8.11 6.33 15.11
N GLU A 696 7.61 6.41 16.35
CA GLU A 696 6.19 6.61 16.64
C GLU A 696 5.73 7.99 16.18
N GLU A 697 6.51 9.03 16.45
CA GLU A 697 6.21 10.38 16.02
C GLU A 697 6.23 10.51 14.49
N LEU A 698 7.20 9.89 13.80
CA LEU A 698 7.23 9.84 12.33
C LEU A 698 5.98 9.16 11.77
N GLN A 699 5.50 8.08 12.41
CA GLN A 699 4.26 7.42 12.00
C GLN A 699 3.05 8.36 12.15
N ASN A 700 2.88 8.95 13.34
CA ASN A 700 1.75 9.83 13.64
C ASN A 700 1.73 11.06 12.73
N ARG A 701 2.89 11.66 12.48
CA ARG A 701 3.05 12.80 11.55
C ARG A 701 2.73 12.42 10.13
N LEU A 702 3.18 11.26 9.66
CA LEU A 702 2.92 10.79 8.31
C LEU A 702 1.42 10.48 8.12
N ASP A 703 0.77 9.88 9.13
CA ASP A 703 -0.68 9.64 9.11
C ASP A 703 -1.47 10.95 9.12
N LYS A 704 -1.01 11.93 9.88
CA LYS A 704 -1.55 13.30 9.88
C LYS A 704 -1.38 13.97 8.52
N LEU A 705 -0.20 13.89 7.90
CA LEU A 705 0.10 14.47 6.59
C LEU A 705 -0.88 13.94 5.52
N PHE A 706 -1.17 12.64 5.55
CA PHE A 706 -2.11 12.00 4.64
C PHE A 706 -3.59 12.18 5.03
N SER A 707 -3.89 12.91 6.11
CA SER A 707 -5.24 13.11 6.64
C SER A 707 -6.01 11.78 6.80
N LEU A 708 -5.32 10.75 7.29
CA LEU A 708 -5.86 9.39 7.32
C LEU A 708 -6.89 9.19 8.43
N ARG A 709 -7.99 8.51 8.07
CA ARG A 709 -8.99 7.99 9.02
C ARG A 709 -8.81 6.50 9.36
N ALA A 710 -7.97 5.78 8.60
CA ALA A 710 -7.84 4.33 8.74
C ALA A 710 -6.43 3.84 8.36
N ARG A 711 -6.23 3.37 7.11
CA ARG A 711 -4.97 2.77 6.64
C ARG A 711 -4.33 3.57 5.51
N ARG A 712 -3.01 3.59 5.50
CA ARG A 712 -2.19 4.06 4.36
C ARG A 712 -2.46 3.21 3.13
N ARG A 713 -2.31 3.79 1.94
CA ARG A 713 -2.46 3.14 0.64
C ARG A 713 -1.31 3.56 -0.28
N LEU A 714 -1.03 2.75 -1.29
CA LEU A 714 -0.04 3.06 -2.33
C LEU A 714 -0.21 4.47 -2.92
N GLN A 715 -1.45 4.85 -3.24
CA GLN A 715 -1.79 6.16 -3.79
C GLN A 715 -1.31 7.34 -2.92
N ASN A 716 -1.28 7.18 -1.59
CA ASN A 716 -0.79 8.24 -0.70
C ASN A 716 0.68 8.54 -0.97
N PHE A 717 1.49 7.53 -1.27
CA PHE A 717 2.90 7.75 -1.56
C PHE A 717 3.12 8.18 -3.02
N TYR A 718 2.30 7.71 -3.95
CA TYR A 718 2.38 8.10 -5.37
C TYR A 718 2.12 9.58 -5.58
N LEU A 719 1.17 10.16 -4.83
CA LEU A 719 0.88 11.60 -4.87
C LEU A 719 1.94 12.39 -4.09
N LEU A 720 2.44 11.87 -2.96
CA LEU A 720 3.46 12.56 -2.17
C LEU A 720 4.80 12.69 -2.89
N TYR A 721 5.17 11.69 -3.69
CA TYR A 721 6.47 11.65 -4.37
C TYR A 721 6.74 12.90 -5.23
N PRO A 722 5.93 13.23 -6.25
CA PRO A 722 6.16 14.42 -7.07
C PRO A 722 6.00 15.73 -6.30
N MET A 723 5.20 15.79 -5.22
CA MET A 723 5.08 17.00 -4.39
C MET A 723 6.38 17.35 -3.68
N LEU A 724 7.07 16.36 -3.12
CA LEU A 724 8.21 16.60 -2.23
C LEU A 724 9.57 16.36 -2.90
N ASN A 725 9.65 15.48 -3.91
CA ASN A 725 10.94 15.11 -4.51
C ASN A 725 11.63 16.30 -5.17
N GLU A 726 10.88 17.22 -5.78
CA GLU A 726 11.43 18.41 -6.44
C GLU A 726 11.82 19.53 -5.48
N ILE A 727 11.28 19.53 -4.25
CA ILE A 727 11.66 20.48 -3.22
C ILE A 727 13.03 20.10 -2.67
N ASN A 728 13.94 21.07 -2.59
CA ASN A 728 15.28 20.82 -2.07
C ASN A 728 15.30 20.78 -0.52
N LEU A 729 16.34 20.15 0.05
CA LEU A 729 16.43 19.92 1.49
C LEU A 729 16.49 21.22 2.32
N ASP A 730 17.15 22.26 1.82
CA ASP A 730 17.27 23.54 2.56
C ASP A 730 15.91 24.22 2.64
N MET A 731 15.15 24.24 1.54
CA MET A 731 13.77 24.74 1.54
C MET A 731 12.88 24.01 2.56
N ILE A 732 13.01 22.68 2.64
CA ILE A 732 12.23 21.87 3.60
C ILE A 732 12.64 22.20 5.04
N ARG A 733 13.90 22.50 5.30
CA ARG A 733 14.38 22.88 6.63
C ARG A 733 13.82 24.24 7.05
N GLU A 734 13.86 25.22 6.16
CA GLU A 734 13.38 26.58 6.41
C GLU A 734 11.85 26.65 6.50
N LYS A 735 11.15 26.14 5.50
CA LYS A 735 9.68 26.26 5.37
C LYS A 735 8.92 25.01 5.80
N ARG A 736 9.48 24.23 6.73
CA ARG A 736 8.96 22.91 7.14
C ARG A 736 7.47 22.90 7.43
N LYS A 737 7.03 23.81 8.31
CA LYS A 737 5.63 23.88 8.78
C LYS A 737 4.69 24.26 7.64
N GLU A 738 5.09 25.20 6.78
CA GLU A 738 4.30 25.64 5.63
C GLU A 738 4.16 24.50 4.61
N ILE A 739 5.26 23.85 4.23
CA ILE A 739 5.26 22.73 3.28
C ILE A 739 4.39 21.58 3.82
N PHE A 740 4.49 21.26 5.11
CA PHE A 740 3.66 20.22 5.73
C PHE A 740 2.17 20.57 5.62
N ASN A 741 1.79 21.79 5.96
CA ASN A 741 0.40 22.24 5.94
C ASN A 741 -0.15 22.31 4.51
N ASP A 742 0.65 22.76 3.54
CA ASP A 742 0.23 22.83 2.13
C ASP A 742 0.02 21.43 1.55
N ILE A 743 0.96 20.49 1.77
CA ILE A 743 0.80 19.10 1.34
C ILE A 743 -0.44 18.47 2.02
N GLN A 744 -0.63 18.71 3.31
CA GLN A 744 -1.82 18.22 4.03
C GLN A 744 -3.11 18.85 3.47
N GLY A 745 -3.08 20.14 3.11
CA GLY A 745 -4.16 20.86 2.45
C GLY A 745 -4.53 20.24 1.11
N ILE A 746 -3.53 19.86 0.30
CA ILE A 746 -3.76 19.12 -0.95
C ILE A 746 -4.48 17.81 -0.65
N TYR A 747 -4.01 16.98 0.30
CA TYR A 747 -4.69 15.72 0.65
C TYR A 747 -6.15 15.93 1.06
N ASN A 748 -6.45 16.97 1.85
CA ASN A 748 -7.81 17.30 2.25
C ASN A 748 -8.69 17.64 1.04
N SER A 749 -8.16 18.43 0.11
CA SER A 749 -8.86 18.83 -1.12
C SER A 749 -9.16 17.68 -2.08
N LEU A 750 -8.51 16.52 -1.95
CA LEU A 750 -8.74 15.34 -2.77
C LEU A 750 -9.82 14.39 -2.20
N VAL A 751 -10.36 14.62 -1.00
CA VAL A 751 -11.29 13.70 -0.31
C VAL A 751 -12.76 14.08 -0.44
N ASP A 752 -13.07 15.36 -0.64
CA ASP A 752 -14.44 15.89 -0.78
C ASP A 752 -14.51 16.86 -1.98
N VAL A 753 -14.32 16.29 -3.17
CA VAL A 753 -14.26 16.95 -4.47
C VAL A 753 -15.67 17.25 -4.98
N SER A 754 -15.91 18.50 -5.39
CA SER A 754 -17.22 18.98 -5.86
C SER A 754 -17.58 18.45 -7.26
N GLU A 755 -18.83 18.55 -7.69
CA GLU A 755 -19.29 17.94 -8.98
C GLU A 755 -18.57 18.48 -10.22
N GLY A 756 -18.07 19.74 -10.20
CA GLY A 756 -17.36 20.37 -11.32
C GLY A 756 -15.84 20.19 -11.34
N GLU A 757 -15.24 19.61 -10.31
CA GLU A 757 -13.80 19.34 -10.26
C GLU A 757 -13.49 17.93 -10.80
N ASP A 758 -12.41 17.81 -11.58
CA ASP A 758 -12.00 16.59 -12.26
C ASP A 758 -10.58 16.13 -11.85
N GLU A 759 -9.96 15.29 -12.68
CA GLU A 759 -8.61 14.76 -12.48
C GLU A 759 -7.48 15.80 -12.61
N GLU A 760 -7.72 16.95 -13.26
CA GLU A 760 -6.70 18.01 -13.43
C GLU A 760 -6.42 18.74 -12.11
N LYS A 761 -7.39 18.78 -11.19
CA LYS A 761 -7.27 19.43 -9.87
C LYS A 761 -6.00 19.05 -9.12
N TYR A 762 -5.59 17.78 -9.19
CA TYR A 762 -4.36 17.34 -8.54
C TYR A 762 -3.11 17.98 -9.18
N PHE A 763 -3.06 18.02 -10.51
CA PHE A 763 -1.94 18.59 -11.24
C PHE A 763 -1.86 20.10 -11.06
N GLU A 764 -2.99 20.80 -11.05
CA GLU A 764 -3.05 22.24 -10.72
C GLU A 764 -2.49 22.53 -9.31
N LEU A 765 -2.93 21.76 -8.31
CA LEU A 765 -2.44 21.89 -6.93
C LEU A 765 -0.94 21.57 -6.82
N LEU A 766 -0.46 20.58 -7.58
CA LEU A 766 0.95 20.23 -7.66
C LEU A 766 1.77 21.37 -8.27
N ASP A 767 1.28 21.99 -9.33
CA ASP A 767 1.97 23.10 -9.99
C ASP A 767 2.01 24.35 -9.12
N ILE A 768 0.93 24.68 -8.40
CA ILE A 768 0.92 25.74 -7.38
C ILE A 768 1.98 25.47 -6.29
N LEU A 769 2.08 24.23 -5.82
CA LEU A 769 3.05 23.83 -4.81
C LEU A 769 4.49 23.94 -5.33
N ARG A 770 4.71 23.56 -6.60
CA ARG A 770 6.01 23.72 -7.28
C ARG A 770 6.39 25.18 -7.44
N GLU A 771 5.49 26.03 -7.89
CA GLU A 771 5.74 27.48 -8.02
C GLU A 771 6.12 28.11 -6.67
N LYS A 772 5.57 27.60 -5.56
CA LYS A 772 5.84 28.11 -4.23
C LYS A 772 7.19 27.67 -3.63
N TYR A 773 7.64 26.43 -3.90
CA TYR A 773 8.77 25.83 -3.17
C TYR A 773 9.90 25.24 -4.03
N CYS A 774 9.68 25.03 -5.33
CA CYS A 774 10.73 24.51 -6.20
C CYS A 774 11.67 25.64 -6.64
N LYS A 775 12.95 25.30 -6.85
CA LYS A 775 13.98 26.28 -7.21
C LYS A 775 13.68 26.89 -8.58
N ASP A 776 13.78 28.21 -8.67
CA ASP A 776 13.93 28.87 -9.96
C ASP A 776 15.32 28.56 -10.55
N LYS A 777 15.43 28.37 -11.86
CA LYS A 777 16.75 28.18 -12.49
C LYS A 777 17.46 29.53 -12.56
N ARG A 778 18.76 29.58 -12.24
CA ARG A 778 19.57 30.79 -12.49
C ARG A 778 19.64 31.04 -14.00
N LYS A 779 18.93 32.05 -14.46
CA LYS A 779 18.83 32.58 -15.82
C LYS A 779 19.63 33.88 -15.97
N ILE A 780 19.76 34.69 -14.92
CA ILE A 780 20.40 36.01 -14.98
C ILE A 780 21.91 35.90 -14.79
N CYS A 781 22.64 36.23 -15.84
CA CYS A 781 24.07 36.53 -15.82
C CYS A 781 24.27 38.01 -16.13
N LEU A 782 24.79 38.78 -15.17
CA LEU A 782 25.02 40.22 -15.35
C LEU A 782 26.25 40.46 -16.24
N ASN A 783 26.10 41.33 -17.23
CA ASN A 783 27.24 41.87 -17.98
C ASN A 783 27.97 42.97 -17.17
N GLU A 784 29.15 43.40 -17.64
CA GLU A 784 29.98 44.38 -16.91
C GLU A 784 29.29 45.72 -16.66
N ASP A 785 28.50 46.21 -17.62
CA ASP A 785 27.77 47.48 -17.47
C ASP A 785 26.63 47.37 -16.45
N GLN A 786 25.95 46.23 -16.40
CA GLN A 786 24.93 45.95 -15.38
C GLN A 786 25.53 45.80 -13.98
N LYS A 787 26.72 45.17 -13.85
CA LYS A 787 27.46 45.12 -12.59
C LYS A 787 27.84 46.52 -12.11
N LYS A 788 28.33 47.39 -13.01
CA LYS A 788 28.62 48.80 -12.69
C LYS A 788 27.38 49.54 -12.19
N LEU A 789 26.24 49.35 -12.87
CA LEU A 789 24.98 50.00 -12.49
C LEU A 789 24.50 49.54 -11.10
N LEU A 790 24.65 48.26 -10.78
CA LEU A 790 24.33 47.68 -9.47
C LEU A 790 25.29 48.17 -8.38
N LEU A 791 26.59 48.24 -8.67
CA LEU A 791 27.61 48.84 -7.78
C LEU A 791 27.27 50.30 -7.44
N MET A 792 26.90 51.10 -8.43
CA MET A 792 26.45 52.48 -8.23
C MET A 792 25.19 52.55 -7.37
N LYS A 793 24.20 51.68 -7.61
CA LYS A 793 22.98 51.58 -6.77
C LYS A 793 23.30 51.19 -5.32
N GLN A 794 24.26 50.29 -5.12
CA GLN A 794 24.76 49.87 -3.80
C GLN A 794 25.74 50.87 -3.16
N ARG A 795 25.98 52.03 -3.79
CA ARG A 795 26.94 53.05 -3.34
C ARG A 795 28.35 52.48 -3.13
N ASN A 796 28.73 51.46 -3.90
CA ASN A 796 29.98 50.73 -3.75
C ASN A 796 30.19 50.13 -2.35
N ILE A 797 29.12 49.72 -1.67
CA ILE A 797 29.20 49.08 -0.35
C ILE A 797 28.70 47.63 -0.48
N CYS A 798 29.44 46.69 0.10
CA CYS A 798 29.00 45.30 0.21
C CYS A 798 27.86 45.19 1.22
N PRO A 799 26.68 44.67 0.83
CA PRO A 799 25.54 44.57 1.74
C PRO A 799 25.73 43.59 2.90
N ILE A 800 26.69 42.67 2.81
CA ILE A 800 26.96 41.64 3.83
C ILE A 800 27.89 42.19 4.93
N CYS A 801 29.09 42.66 4.56
CA CYS A 801 30.10 43.12 5.52
C CYS A 801 30.11 44.64 5.74
N SER A 802 29.33 45.40 4.98
CA SER A 802 29.30 46.87 5.00
C SER A 802 30.63 47.56 4.63
N LEU A 803 31.60 46.84 4.08
CA LEU A 803 32.86 47.40 3.56
C LEU A 803 32.74 47.82 2.10
N GLN A 804 33.68 48.64 1.64
CA GLN A 804 33.70 49.20 0.29
C GLN A 804 34.01 48.12 -0.78
N LEU A 805 33.36 48.22 -1.94
CA LEU A 805 33.57 47.39 -3.12
C LEU A 805 34.27 48.24 -4.20
N TYR A 806 35.42 47.78 -4.69
CA TYR A 806 36.13 48.50 -5.77
C TYR A 806 35.93 47.80 -7.12
N TYR A 807 35.72 48.61 -8.16
CA TYR A 807 35.59 48.11 -9.52
C TYR A 807 36.92 47.52 -9.99
N GLY A 808 36.96 46.22 -10.28
CA GLY A 808 38.18 45.46 -10.62
C GLY A 808 38.62 44.43 -9.57
N GLU A 809 38.02 44.41 -8.38
CA GLU A 809 38.22 43.36 -7.38
C GLU A 809 37.43 42.07 -7.68
N ASP A 810 37.80 40.95 -7.07
CA ASP A 810 37.15 39.63 -7.21
C ASP A 810 35.77 39.63 -6.50
N MET A 811 34.76 40.19 -7.19
CA MET A 811 33.39 40.38 -6.72
C MET A 811 32.44 39.31 -7.25
N HIS A 812 31.51 38.86 -6.42
CA HIS A 812 30.51 37.88 -6.79
C HIS A 812 29.09 38.47 -6.85
N VAL A 813 28.31 37.94 -7.80
CA VAL A 813 26.86 38.16 -7.89
C VAL A 813 26.17 37.18 -6.94
N ASP A 814 25.59 37.71 -5.88
CA ASP A 814 24.86 37.01 -4.82
C ASP A 814 23.35 37.31 -4.91
N HIS A 815 22.52 36.35 -4.52
CA HIS A 815 21.08 36.55 -4.41
C HIS A 815 20.72 36.96 -2.99
N ILE A 816 20.03 38.09 -2.78
CA ILE A 816 19.69 38.63 -1.45
C ILE A 816 19.04 37.53 -0.59
N LEU A 817 17.94 36.96 -1.09
CA LEU A 817 17.41 35.67 -0.66
C LEU A 817 17.99 34.59 -1.58
N PRO A 818 18.78 33.61 -1.07
CA PRO A 818 19.32 32.55 -1.91
C PRO A 818 18.22 31.76 -2.65
N ILE A 819 18.47 31.43 -3.93
CA ILE A 819 17.55 30.61 -4.75
C ILE A 819 17.25 29.27 -4.06
N SER A 820 18.21 28.71 -3.32
CA SER A 820 18.06 27.45 -2.59
C SER A 820 16.95 27.48 -1.53
N ILE A 821 16.57 28.65 -1.01
CA ILE A 821 15.54 28.82 0.03
C ILE A 821 14.36 29.70 -0.43
N GLY A 822 14.20 29.91 -1.74
CA GLY A 822 13.00 30.52 -2.33
C GLY A 822 13.20 31.91 -2.90
N GLY A 823 14.45 32.36 -3.03
CA GLY A 823 14.78 33.55 -3.80
C GLY A 823 14.45 33.39 -5.27
N ARG A 824 13.78 34.39 -5.85
CA ARG A 824 13.58 34.47 -7.31
C ARG A 824 14.89 34.90 -7.97
N ASP A 825 15.15 34.39 -9.17
CA ASP A 825 16.26 34.88 -9.97
C ASP A 825 15.83 36.14 -10.74
N SER A 826 15.72 37.26 -10.01
CA SER A 826 15.29 38.56 -10.54
C SER A 826 16.31 39.66 -10.21
N MET A 827 16.31 40.74 -10.99
CA MET A 827 17.20 41.89 -10.74
C MET A 827 16.99 42.54 -9.35
N GLU A 828 15.81 42.37 -8.77
CA GLU A 828 15.45 42.87 -7.43
C GLU A 828 16.05 42.03 -6.31
N ASN A 829 16.36 40.76 -6.58
CA ASN A 829 16.93 39.81 -5.63
C ASN A 829 18.42 39.57 -5.87
N ILE A 830 19.10 40.41 -6.64
CA ILE A 830 20.53 40.28 -6.96
C ILE A 830 21.32 41.45 -6.37
N GLN A 831 22.48 41.14 -5.80
CA GLN A 831 23.43 42.11 -5.24
C GLN A 831 24.88 41.72 -5.55
N ILE A 832 25.77 42.71 -5.55
CA ILE A 832 27.22 42.51 -5.67
C ILE A 832 27.83 42.43 -4.26
N THR A 833 28.66 41.42 -4.02
CA THR A 833 29.30 41.16 -2.74
C THR A 833 30.76 40.77 -2.92
N HIS A 834 31.60 40.90 -1.88
CA HIS A 834 32.93 40.28 -1.90
C HIS A 834 32.79 38.77 -2.01
N LYS A 835 33.73 38.12 -2.72
CA LYS A 835 33.78 36.66 -2.87
C LYS A 835 33.68 35.91 -1.54
N ASP A 836 34.47 36.30 -0.55
CA ASP A 836 34.48 35.66 0.77
C ASP A 836 33.15 35.86 1.52
N CYS A 837 32.49 37.01 1.32
CA CYS A 837 31.20 37.29 1.93
C CYS A 837 30.10 36.40 1.34
N ASN A 838 30.07 36.24 0.02
CA ASN A 838 29.14 35.32 -0.65
C ASN A 838 29.38 33.86 -0.24
N GLN A 839 30.65 33.44 -0.23
CA GLN A 839 31.02 32.08 0.18
C GLN A 839 30.66 31.79 1.65
N LYS A 840 30.89 32.75 2.57
CA LYS A 840 30.50 32.64 3.97
C LYS A 840 28.98 32.63 4.18
N LYS A 841 28.24 33.41 3.39
CA LYS A 841 26.77 33.43 3.41
C LYS A 841 26.19 32.09 2.95
N GLY A 842 26.62 31.60 1.78
CA GLY A 842 26.05 30.39 1.18
C GLY A 842 24.52 30.46 1.04
N SER A 843 23.82 29.44 1.51
CA SER A 843 22.35 29.36 1.53
C SER A 843 21.70 29.98 2.78
N ARG A 844 22.48 30.60 3.67
CA ARG A 844 21.96 31.20 4.92
C ARG A 844 21.38 32.59 4.64
N ILE A 845 20.24 32.91 5.25
CA ILE A 845 19.78 34.30 5.35
C ILE A 845 20.70 34.99 6.35
N VAL A 846 21.51 35.94 5.88
CA VAL A 846 22.19 36.88 6.80
C VAL A 846 21.12 37.85 7.27
N LEU A 847 20.30 37.42 8.25
CA LEU A 847 19.84 38.36 9.25
C LEU A 847 21.11 38.77 9.98
N LYS A 848 21.36 40.09 10.14
CA LYS A 848 22.47 40.55 10.98
C LYS A 848 22.26 39.95 12.36
N ASP A 849 22.96 38.87 12.66
CA ASP A 849 22.94 38.27 13.98
C ASP A 849 23.72 39.24 14.89
N HIS A 850 22.98 40.12 15.56
CA HIS A 850 23.54 41.05 16.54
C HIS A 850 23.92 40.33 17.85
N SER A 851 23.90 38.98 17.86
CA SER A 851 24.27 38.14 18.98
C SER A 851 25.68 38.42 19.49
N GLU A 852 26.69 38.59 18.63
CA GLU A 852 28.06 38.89 19.08
C GLU A 852 28.16 40.27 19.72
N GLU A 853 27.53 41.29 19.13
CA GLU A 853 27.50 42.68 19.65
C GLU A 853 26.82 42.73 21.03
N ILE A 854 25.65 42.10 21.17
CA ILE A 854 24.89 42.10 22.42
C ILE A 854 25.54 41.21 23.47
N SER A 855 26.08 40.04 23.08
CA SER A 855 26.83 39.18 24.00
C SER A 855 28.07 39.88 24.55
N SER A 856 28.71 40.77 23.77
CA SER A 856 29.84 41.58 24.25
C SER A 856 29.46 42.55 25.38
N TYR A 857 28.23 43.06 25.40
CA TYR A 857 27.70 43.87 26.51
C TYR A 857 27.28 42.99 27.69
N LEU A 858 26.57 41.87 27.46
CA LEU A 858 26.12 40.97 28.52
C LEU A 858 27.27 40.27 29.28
N ASN A 859 28.43 40.10 28.64
CA ASN A 859 29.62 39.57 29.29
C ASN A 859 30.27 40.56 30.29
N LYS A 860 29.90 41.85 30.25
CA LYS A 860 30.35 42.86 31.20
C LYS A 860 29.35 43.03 32.34
N ASN A 861 29.81 43.46 33.51
CA ASN A 861 28.92 43.88 34.60
C ASN A 861 28.54 45.36 34.42
N GLU A 862 27.48 45.80 35.09
CA GLU A 862 27.14 47.23 35.14
C GLU A 862 28.29 48.02 35.76
N ASP A 863 28.61 49.15 35.13
CA ASP A 863 29.69 50.04 35.54
C ASP A 863 29.33 51.51 35.23
N GLU A 864 30.31 52.40 35.32
CA GLU A 864 30.10 53.83 35.06
C GLU A 864 29.66 54.15 33.62
N SER A 865 29.81 53.21 32.69
CA SER A 865 29.57 53.34 31.25
C SER A 865 28.54 52.35 30.69
N LEU A 866 28.03 51.40 31.48
CA LEU A 866 27.08 50.37 31.04
C LEU A 866 26.00 50.13 32.11
N GLU A 867 24.73 50.21 31.70
CA GLU A 867 23.55 49.96 32.57
C GLU A 867 22.51 49.09 31.83
N PHE A 868 21.84 48.18 32.56
CA PHE A 868 20.72 47.39 32.08
C PHE A 868 19.39 47.84 32.70
N LYS A 869 18.32 47.81 31.91
CA LYS A 869 16.94 47.99 32.39
C LYS A 869 16.03 46.96 31.75
N SER A 870 15.15 46.37 32.56
CA SER A 870 14.21 45.35 32.08
C SER A 870 13.19 45.91 31.10
N THR A 871 12.70 47.12 31.33
CA THR A 871 11.64 47.80 30.58
C THR A 871 11.85 49.31 30.58
N LEU A 872 11.15 50.03 29.70
CA LEU A 872 11.15 51.49 29.67
C LEU A 872 10.15 52.11 30.65
N PHE A 873 8.96 51.50 30.79
CA PHE A 873 7.91 52.01 31.68
C PHE A 873 6.99 50.94 32.25
N TRP A 874 7.03 49.70 31.75
CA TRP A 874 6.18 48.63 32.29
C TRP A 874 6.76 48.03 33.56
N ASN A 875 6.03 48.13 34.68
CA ASN A 875 6.42 47.48 35.92
C ASN A 875 5.96 46.01 35.89
N ILE A 876 6.91 45.10 35.66
CA ILE A 876 6.65 43.66 35.52
C ILE A 876 6.00 43.07 36.78
N LYS A 877 6.36 43.56 37.99
CA LYS A 877 5.82 43.04 39.26
C LYS A 877 4.41 43.54 39.54
N ALA A 878 4.13 44.81 39.25
CA ALA A 878 2.83 45.42 39.47
C ALA A 878 1.86 45.28 38.28
N ASN A 879 2.35 44.74 37.15
CA ASN A 879 1.65 44.57 35.89
C ASN A 879 0.88 45.81 35.42
N LYS A 880 1.53 46.97 35.50
CA LYS A 880 0.97 48.26 35.09
C LYS A 880 2.07 49.19 34.62
N ARG A 881 1.68 50.24 33.90
CA ARG A 881 2.57 51.34 33.55
C ARG A 881 3.00 52.12 34.80
N ASP A 882 4.28 52.46 34.86
CA ASP A 882 4.91 53.13 36.00
C ASP A 882 5.84 54.25 35.53
N HIS A 883 5.53 55.48 35.93
CA HIS A 883 6.31 56.66 35.56
C HIS A 883 7.64 56.75 36.32
N GLU A 884 7.79 56.04 37.45
CA GLU A 884 9.06 56.01 38.17
C GLU A 884 10.15 55.29 37.36
N ILE A 885 9.79 54.23 36.64
CA ILE A 885 10.72 53.51 35.75
C ILE A 885 11.18 54.41 34.58
N GLU A 886 10.28 55.19 33.99
CA GLU A 886 10.64 56.19 32.97
C GLU A 886 11.65 57.20 33.53
N ASN A 887 11.44 57.65 34.77
CA ASN A 887 12.33 58.60 35.42
C ASN A 887 13.71 58.01 35.71
N GLU A 888 13.81 56.74 36.12
CA GLU A 888 15.10 56.06 36.30
C GLU A 888 15.89 55.93 34.99
N VAL A 889 15.22 55.64 33.87
CA VAL A 889 15.85 55.66 32.54
C VAL A 889 16.38 57.05 32.20
N LEU A 890 15.60 58.10 32.45
CA LEU A 890 16.01 59.48 32.18
C LEU A 890 17.14 59.96 33.09
N LYS A 891 17.12 59.60 34.37
CA LYS A 891 18.22 59.86 35.31
C LYS A 891 19.52 59.24 34.81
N THR A 892 19.46 58.00 34.34
CA THR A 892 20.61 57.28 33.79
C THR A 892 21.16 57.97 32.54
N ILE A 893 20.29 58.40 31.63
CA ILE A 893 20.71 59.16 30.43
C ILE A 893 21.38 60.49 30.81
N ALA A 894 20.79 61.24 31.75
CA ALA A 894 21.39 62.48 32.26
C ALA A 894 22.74 62.22 32.95
N GLY A 895 22.82 61.17 33.78
CA GLY A 895 24.03 60.74 34.48
C GLY A 895 25.17 60.37 33.54
N PHE A 896 24.88 59.60 32.47
CA PHE A 896 25.87 59.28 31.45
C PHE A 896 26.36 60.53 30.70
N ASN A 897 25.46 61.44 30.32
CA ASN A 897 25.85 62.66 29.64
C ASN A 897 26.70 63.58 30.53
N ASN A 898 26.33 63.71 31.81
CA ASN A 898 27.02 64.58 32.75
C ASN A 898 28.38 64.03 33.24
N TYR A 899 28.70 62.79 32.89
CA TYR A 899 29.96 62.12 33.24
C TYR A 899 30.79 61.86 31.97
N ASP A 900 31.20 60.62 31.70
CA ASP A 900 32.06 60.24 30.56
C ASP A 900 31.32 59.57 29.39
N GLY A 901 29.98 59.62 29.38
CA GLY A 901 29.15 58.89 28.42
C GLY A 901 28.91 57.43 28.84
N GLY A 902 28.10 56.72 28.07
CA GLY A 902 27.76 55.32 28.38
C GLY A 902 26.72 54.72 27.44
N THR A 903 26.40 53.44 27.68
CA THR A 903 25.42 52.65 26.94
C THR A 903 24.37 52.09 27.89
N LEU A 904 23.10 52.33 27.60
CA LEU A 904 21.95 51.78 28.32
C LEU A 904 21.24 50.75 27.43
N LEU A 905 21.06 49.53 27.94
CA LEU A 905 20.29 48.48 27.26
C LEU A 905 18.93 48.31 27.95
N ILE A 906 17.85 48.40 27.17
CA ILE A 906 16.47 48.18 27.63
C ILE A 906 15.93 46.87 27.03
N GLY A 907 15.39 46.01 27.89
CA GLY A 907 14.94 44.66 27.57
C GLY A 907 15.80 43.56 28.20
N VAL A 908 16.64 43.90 29.18
CA VAL A 908 17.56 42.99 29.90
C VAL A 908 17.39 43.19 31.40
N ASP A 909 17.28 42.12 32.18
CA ASP A 909 17.15 42.22 33.64
C ASP A 909 18.50 42.23 34.37
N ASP A 910 18.46 42.42 35.70
CA ASP A 910 19.65 42.46 36.56
C ASP A 910 20.42 41.11 36.56
N LYS A 911 19.78 40.01 36.15
CA LYS A 911 20.41 38.69 35.95
C LYS A 911 20.97 38.51 34.54
N LYS A 912 20.90 39.55 33.71
CA LYS A 912 21.33 39.57 32.31
C LYS A 912 20.51 38.65 31.40
N GLU A 913 19.29 38.30 31.82
CA GLU A 913 18.35 37.54 31.01
C GLU A 913 17.67 38.45 29.97
N ASN A 914 17.49 37.91 28.76
CA ASN A 914 16.83 38.62 27.67
C ASN A 914 15.30 38.60 27.85
N LEU A 915 14.76 39.68 28.38
CA LEU A 915 13.32 39.89 28.52
C LEU A 915 12.70 40.41 27.22
N GLY A 916 13.44 41.20 26.46
CA GLY A 916 12.99 41.91 25.26
C GLY A 916 12.05 43.08 25.57
N LEU A 917 11.68 43.83 24.54
CA LEU A 917 10.73 44.95 24.64
C LEU A 917 9.25 44.50 24.66
N ASP A 918 8.97 43.19 24.72
CA ASP A 918 7.60 42.64 24.64
C ASP A 918 6.66 43.23 25.70
N PHE A 919 7.15 43.48 26.92
CA PHE A 919 6.35 44.09 27.99
C PHE A 919 5.93 45.52 27.65
N ASP A 920 6.84 46.35 27.13
CA ASP A 920 6.51 47.72 26.75
C ASP A 920 5.68 47.79 25.45
N LEU A 921 5.88 46.84 24.53
CA LEU A 921 5.17 46.78 23.24
C LEU A 921 3.75 46.19 23.37
N LYS A 922 3.62 44.96 23.89
CA LYS A 922 2.35 44.25 23.96
C LYS A 922 1.50 44.75 25.12
N GLU A 923 2.03 44.68 26.35
CA GLU A 923 1.29 45.04 27.56
C GLU A 923 1.21 46.58 27.72
N GLY A 924 2.26 47.29 27.33
CA GLY A 924 2.34 48.76 27.36
C GLY A 924 1.61 49.51 26.23
N GLY A 925 1.04 48.79 25.26
CA GLY A 925 0.22 49.36 24.18
C GLY A 925 0.99 50.03 23.03
N LEU A 926 2.30 49.82 22.92
CA LEU A 926 3.13 50.32 21.82
C LEU A 926 3.22 49.27 20.70
N GLN A 927 2.55 49.53 19.57
CA GLN A 927 2.37 48.53 18.51
C GLN A 927 3.65 48.08 17.80
N ASN A 928 4.72 48.89 17.78
CA ASN A 928 5.97 48.58 17.09
C ASN A 928 7.17 49.40 17.64
N ASN A 929 8.38 49.06 17.19
CA ASN A 929 9.62 49.74 17.60
C ASN A 929 9.62 51.23 17.27
N ASP A 930 9.02 51.65 16.15
CA ASP A 930 8.96 53.07 15.77
C ASP A 930 8.17 53.89 16.78
N LYS A 931 7.04 53.37 17.27
CA LYS A 931 6.24 54.00 18.33
C LYS A 931 6.97 54.01 19.67
N PHE A 932 7.76 52.98 19.96
CA PHE A 932 8.62 52.95 21.14
C PHE A 932 9.72 54.03 21.07
N GLU A 933 10.41 54.16 19.94
CA GLU A 933 11.41 55.21 19.75
C GLU A 933 10.79 56.61 19.85
N LEU A 934 9.62 56.81 19.24
CA LEU A 934 8.90 58.07 19.30
C LEU A 934 8.53 58.42 20.75
N HIS A 935 8.01 57.46 21.52
CA HIS A 935 7.69 57.66 22.94
C HIS A 935 8.94 58.01 23.76
N LEU A 936 10.02 57.24 23.58
CA LEU A 936 11.31 57.48 24.24
C LEU A 936 11.89 58.87 23.91
N ARG A 937 11.85 59.28 22.64
CA ARG A 937 12.30 60.63 22.22
C ARG A 937 11.42 61.73 22.79
N ASN A 938 10.11 61.52 22.87
CA ASN A 938 9.20 62.49 23.48
C ASN A 938 9.52 62.69 24.96
N ILE A 939 9.66 61.61 25.74
CA ILE A 939 10.01 61.73 27.17
C ILE A 939 11.39 62.35 27.39
N ILE A 940 12.38 62.05 26.53
CA ILE A 940 13.71 62.68 26.57
C ILE A 940 13.59 64.19 26.34
N ASN A 941 12.89 64.60 25.28
CA ASN A 941 12.74 66.02 24.94
C ASN A 941 11.87 66.81 25.92
N ASP A 942 10.90 66.15 26.57
CA ASP A 942 9.95 66.80 27.48
C ASP A 942 10.45 66.86 28.92
N ARG A 943 11.36 65.96 29.33
CA ARG A 943 11.79 65.80 30.73
C ARG A 943 13.29 66.00 30.97
N LEU A 944 14.13 66.09 29.94
CA LEU A 944 15.52 66.53 30.08
C LEU A 944 15.65 67.99 29.61
N LEU A 945 16.17 68.84 30.49
CA LEU A 945 16.35 70.27 30.28
C LEU A 945 17.67 70.54 29.53
N ALA A 946 17.61 70.39 28.20
CA ALA A 946 18.68 70.79 27.28
C ALA A 946 18.11 71.12 25.90
N ASP A 947 18.91 71.78 25.05
CA ASP A 947 18.49 72.10 23.69
C ASP A 947 18.14 70.82 22.91
N LYS A 948 17.01 70.79 22.20
CA LYS A 948 16.58 69.59 21.43
C LYS A 948 17.62 69.13 20.40
N TRP A 949 18.31 70.07 19.75
CA TRP A 949 19.40 69.76 18.81
C TRP A 949 20.58 69.07 19.50
N TYR A 950 20.84 69.44 20.75
CA TYR A 950 21.92 68.89 21.57
C TYR A 950 21.59 67.47 22.02
N LEU A 951 20.37 67.24 22.52
CA LEU A 951 19.90 65.90 22.90
C LEU A 951 19.92 64.93 21.71
N SER A 952 19.44 65.38 20.55
CA SER A 952 19.41 64.55 19.33
C SER A 952 20.81 64.16 18.83
N LYS A 953 21.81 65.03 19.01
CA LYS A 953 23.21 64.74 18.65
C LYS A 953 23.91 63.85 19.68
N SER A 954 23.57 64.01 20.95
CA SER A 954 24.26 63.38 22.08
C SER A 954 23.74 61.97 22.40
N ILE A 955 22.51 61.64 22.00
CA ILE A 955 21.85 60.36 22.29
C ILE A 955 21.51 59.64 20.98
N LYS A 956 22.04 58.42 20.81
CA LYS A 956 21.73 57.54 19.68
C LYS A 956 20.92 56.34 20.16
N ILE A 957 19.78 56.08 19.55
CA ILE A 957 18.89 54.97 19.86
C ILE A 957 18.94 53.97 18.70
N SER A 958 19.00 52.68 19.00
CA SER A 958 18.95 51.61 18.00
C SER A 958 18.24 50.36 18.54
N PHE A 959 17.62 49.58 17.65
CA PHE A 959 16.94 48.33 17.99
C PHE A 959 17.65 47.16 17.35
N LYS A 960 17.79 46.07 18.11
CA LYS A 960 18.56 44.90 17.71
C LYS A 960 17.82 43.62 18.14
N GLU A 961 17.83 42.59 17.29
CA GLU A 961 17.30 41.28 17.66
C GLU A 961 18.37 40.42 18.34
N TYR A 962 18.01 39.79 19.45
CA TYR A 962 18.82 38.84 20.22
C TYR A 962 17.94 37.70 20.71
N LEU A 963 18.32 36.44 20.47
CA LEU A 963 17.55 35.24 20.86
C LEU A 963 16.03 35.37 20.58
N ASN A 964 15.67 35.82 19.36
CA ASN A 964 14.29 36.06 18.90
C ASN A 964 13.48 37.11 19.69
N LYS A 965 14.16 38.04 20.39
CA LYS A 965 13.54 39.18 21.05
C LYS A 965 14.25 40.48 20.68
N THR A 966 13.51 41.58 20.61
CA THR A 966 14.08 42.92 20.34
C THR A 966 14.58 43.56 21.64
N ILE A 967 15.80 44.13 21.62
CA ILE A 967 16.39 44.95 22.68
C ILE A 967 16.61 46.37 22.13
N CYS A 968 16.41 47.40 22.97
CA CYS A 968 16.74 48.79 22.65
C CYS A 968 18.10 49.15 23.25
N ILE A 969 18.99 49.72 22.44
CA ILE A 969 20.32 50.18 22.87
C ILE A 969 20.38 51.70 22.72
N ILE A 970 20.68 52.39 23.81
CA ILE A 970 20.82 53.84 23.88
C ILE A 970 22.27 54.18 24.18
N VAL A 971 22.97 54.79 23.23
CA VAL A 971 24.36 55.25 23.39
C VAL A 971 24.33 56.75 23.66
N VAL A 972 24.86 57.16 24.82
CA VAL A 972 24.95 58.55 25.27
C VAL A 972 26.41 58.98 25.22
N ASN A 973 26.72 59.99 24.41
CA ASN A 973 28.07 60.55 24.34
C ASN A 973 28.35 61.43 25.58
N LYS A 974 29.63 61.52 25.98
CA LYS A 974 30.11 62.49 26.96
C LYS A 974 29.60 63.90 26.62
N GLY A 975 29.01 64.55 27.62
CA GLY A 975 28.39 65.85 27.43
C GLY A 975 29.41 66.97 27.22
N THR A 976 29.03 67.97 26.44
CA THR A 976 29.72 69.27 26.35
C THR A 976 28.89 70.38 26.98
N LYS A 977 27.69 70.04 27.47
CA LYS A 977 26.79 70.90 28.22
C LYS A 977 26.13 70.05 29.31
N PRO A 978 25.85 70.61 30.49
CA PRO A 978 25.13 69.89 31.53
C PRO A 978 23.67 69.61 31.13
N ILE A 979 23.16 68.42 31.44
CA ILE A 979 21.75 68.04 31.33
C ILE A 979 21.14 67.94 32.74
N TYR A 980 20.02 68.62 32.95
CA TYR A 980 19.20 68.52 34.16
C TYR A 980 17.92 67.75 33.86
N THR A 981 17.33 67.07 34.84
CA THR A 981 15.94 66.59 34.70
C THR A 981 14.96 67.73 34.95
N LYS A 982 13.69 67.54 34.57
CA LYS A 982 12.61 68.53 34.71
C LYS A 982 12.43 69.08 36.13
N ASP A 983 12.85 68.32 37.14
CA ASP A 983 12.81 68.70 38.56
C ASP A 983 14.04 69.53 39.00
N ASN A 984 14.80 70.08 38.04
CA ASN A 984 16.07 70.81 38.24
C ASN A 984 17.14 70.01 38.99
N GLN A 985 17.08 68.67 38.89
CA GLN A 985 18.08 67.79 39.50
C GLN A 985 19.21 67.51 38.52
N PHE A 986 20.44 67.54 39.02
CA PHE A 986 21.66 67.22 38.26
C PHE A 986 22.19 65.87 38.73
N TYR A 987 22.26 64.90 37.81
CA TYR A 987 22.70 63.54 38.11
C TYR A 987 24.06 63.25 37.49
N ILE A 988 24.90 62.51 38.20
CA ILE A 988 26.17 61.95 37.70
C ILE A 988 26.23 60.45 37.99
N ARG A 989 27.09 59.72 37.25
CA ARG A 989 27.40 58.32 37.57
C ARG A 989 28.39 58.25 38.74
N ASN A 990 28.18 57.28 39.62
CA ASN A 990 29.08 56.89 40.69
C ASN A 990 29.10 55.36 40.77
N GLY A 991 30.11 54.74 40.16
CA GLY A 991 30.14 53.29 39.93
C GLY A 991 28.93 52.82 39.11
N ASN A 992 28.21 51.83 39.63
CA ASN A 992 26.98 51.28 39.03
C ASN A 992 25.70 52.03 39.44
N SER A 993 25.81 53.21 40.07
CA SER A 993 24.67 53.98 40.55
C SER A 993 24.63 55.38 39.96
N THR A 994 23.45 55.97 39.91
CA THR A 994 23.24 57.36 39.46
C THR A 994 22.83 58.20 40.67
N ILE A 995 23.65 59.19 41.04
CA ILE A 995 23.44 60.04 42.23
C ILE A 995 23.12 61.48 41.83
N SER A 996 22.28 62.16 42.62
CA SER A 996 22.01 63.58 42.48
C SER A 996 23.04 64.41 43.25
N LEU A 997 23.60 65.44 42.63
CA LEU A 997 24.50 66.38 43.30
C LEU A 997 23.73 67.54 43.95
N GLY A 998 24.24 68.03 45.09
CA GLY A 998 23.70 69.23 45.73
C GLY A 998 24.01 70.50 44.94
N ILE A 999 23.20 71.55 45.08
CA ILE A 999 23.32 72.81 44.29
C ILE A 999 24.74 73.41 44.30
N ASN A 1000 25.44 73.36 45.44
CA ASN A 1000 26.81 73.87 45.56
C ASN A 1000 27.83 73.01 44.81
N GLU A 1001 27.68 71.68 44.85
CA GLU A 1001 28.55 70.72 44.15
C GLU A 1001 28.34 70.80 42.63
N VAL A 1002 27.09 71.02 42.18
CA VAL A 1002 26.77 71.20 40.75
C VAL A 1002 27.49 72.40 40.16
N ALA A 1003 27.52 73.54 40.87
CA ALA A 1003 28.19 74.74 40.37
C ALA A 1003 29.70 74.53 40.16
N GLU A 1004 30.36 73.84 41.08
CA GLU A 1004 31.77 73.49 40.98
C GLU A 1004 32.02 72.43 39.89
N TYR A 1005 31.19 71.40 39.84
CA TYR A 1005 31.28 70.33 38.85
C TYR A 1005 31.10 70.86 37.42
N VAL A 1006 30.10 71.72 37.19
CA VAL A 1006 29.84 72.29 35.86
C VAL A 1006 30.99 73.18 35.40
N LYS A 1007 31.56 73.97 36.31
CA LYS A 1007 32.73 74.81 36.02
C LYS A 1007 33.94 73.99 35.61
N ASN A 1008 34.19 72.85 36.26
CA ASN A 1008 35.37 72.02 35.99
C ASN A 1008 35.21 71.10 34.76
N ASN A 1009 33.98 70.71 34.39
CA ASN A 1009 33.74 69.67 33.38
C ASN A 1009 33.07 70.15 32.08
N PHE A 1010 32.39 71.30 32.07
CA PHE A 1010 31.69 71.80 30.86
C PHE A 1010 32.08 73.22 30.44
N ILE A 1011 32.73 73.99 31.31
CA ILE A 1011 33.18 75.35 31.02
C ILE A 1011 34.70 75.29 30.83
N SER A 1012 35.14 75.16 29.58
CA SER A 1012 36.55 75.37 29.19
C SER A 1012 36.81 76.84 28.91
#